data_AF-A0AAE0EEW6-F1
#
_entry.id   AF-A0AAE0EEW6-F1
#
_cell.length_a   1.000
_cell.length_b   1.000
_cell.length_c   1.000
_cell.angle_alpha   90.00
_cell.angle_beta   90.00
_cell.angle_gamma   90.00
#
_symmetry.space_group_name_H-M   'P 1'
#
loop_
_entity.id
_entity.type
_entity.pdbx_description
1 polymer ?
#
loop_
_entity_poly.entity_id
_entity_poly.type
_entity_poly.pdbx_seq_one_letter_code
_entity_poly.pdbx_strand_id
1 'polypeptide(L)'
;MKVRSLKLREAHKSGATGNGSFCSILWDLRAYHLVTASSSETTISVHDPLLTSNSPKILRHHRDGVTALALSPNSTCLASGSIDHSVKLYKFPGGEFQSNITRFTLPIRVLAFNKSGSLLAAAGDDEGIKLINTIDGSIARVLKGHKGPVTGLDFDPNNEYLASIDSIGTVIFWEHQSGRALHTLKGIAPDIGSDVSVMNVLNWSPEGETLAVPGMKNDVVIYDRDTAEKLFSLRGDHVQPICFLSWSPNGKYMATSSLDRQILIWDVDKKQDIDRQKFDDRICCMAWKPIGNALAVIDVMGRYGVWESVVPSSMKSPTEDIPNSRSKNSNGLLLFDEEQEPSTSDSLSDLGDDIHGESEPPTRKRLRKHSIVDEDLNEDINDELKLFPKTESWKKAYSTHKDYSDKGFGLKSKRTSSGTKMQLAFQPGATPVQPGKRHFLCYNMLGTITSIEHDGNSHIEIDFHDTGRCPRVPSMTDYFGFTMASLNENGSVFANPCKGEKNMSTLMYRPFSCWANNSEWSMRFEGEEVKVVALGVAWVAAITSLNILRIFTEGGLQRHILSLDGPVVTASGFQNQLAVVTHVSDCLPSNDQMLEFRVFNIAKGTQPLKGRLPLSPGSHLTWFGFSEDGQLSSYDSKGVLRVFTSLYGGSWLPLFSGSKEKKSDENYWIVGLNASKLFCIVRKSPDVSPQVMPKPVLTVLDLSFPLASSDLGAETLENEFILNNINLSQIQKRIEEMASAGLDISSLDDEAFNTEAAQDRCILRLIAACCNGDKLMRATELVKLLSLEKSVQGAIKLVTKLKLPNLAERFNSILEERLLSETKDVLNTSFLNSNGGVSTRGNVAASTALTSTEKSEISESVIPSASVKLSALFKKKTNSSNGIKLGKESKHDNQTAHLDNTRELKKIEEVMNAEVVKNTGETKIRYQNPSNSFSKSLNNQEKVNKIGEMNQGKPQCPSNPFLKSSIK
;
A
#
# COMPACT_ATOMS: atom_id res chain seq x y z
N MET A 1 -28.03 -27.66 -39.50
CA MET A 1 -28.90 -27.16 -38.40
C MET A 1 -30.08 -26.39 -38.96
N LYS A 2 -31.16 -26.16 -38.19
CA LYS A 2 -32.10 -25.06 -38.47
C LYS A 2 -31.42 -23.74 -38.05
N VAL A 3 -31.23 -22.80 -38.98
CA VAL A 3 -30.64 -21.49 -38.67
C VAL A 3 -31.61 -20.72 -37.77
N ARG A 4 -31.27 -20.57 -36.49
CA ARG A 4 -31.95 -19.62 -35.60
C ARG A 4 -31.43 -18.23 -35.94
N SER A 5 -32.20 -17.44 -36.69
CA SER A 5 -31.90 -16.04 -36.96
C SER A 5 -32.08 -15.21 -35.67
N LEU A 6 -30.99 -14.68 -35.11
CA LEU A 6 -31.07 -13.79 -33.96
C LEU A 6 -31.75 -12.47 -34.37
N LYS A 7 -32.81 -12.06 -33.67
CA LYS A 7 -33.46 -10.78 -33.91
C LYS A 7 -32.70 -9.67 -33.17
N LEU A 8 -32.00 -8.82 -33.94
CA LEU A 8 -31.37 -7.60 -33.42
C LEU A 8 -32.42 -6.50 -33.17
N ARG A 9 -32.12 -5.59 -32.25
CA ARG A 9 -32.94 -4.45 -31.82
C ARG A 9 -32.14 -3.16 -31.97
N GLU A 10 -32.72 -2.11 -32.52
CA GLU A 10 -32.08 -0.79 -32.65
C GLU A 10 -31.83 -0.17 -31.26
N ALA A 11 -30.57 0.14 -30.93
CA ALA A 11 -30.19 0.96 -29.77
C ALA A 11 -29.72 2.36 -30.18
N HIS A 12 -29.00 2.44 -31.29
CA HIS A 12 -28.44 3.66 -31.86
C HIS A 12 -28.82 3.75 -33.33
N LYS A 13 -28.97 4.98 -33.84
CA LYS A 13 -29.29 5.23 -35.24
C LYS A 13 -28.04 5.18 -36.10
N SER A 14 -28.13 4.53 -37.25
CA SER A 14 -27.08 4.60 -38.28
C SER A 14 -26.78 6.05 -38.68
N GLY A 15 -25.50 6.38 -38.87
CA GLY A 15 -25.07 7.72 -39.27
C GLY A 15 -25.71 8.18 -40.59
N ALA A 16 -25.91 9.50 -40.73
CA ALA A 16 -26.67 10.12 -41.83
C ALA A 16 -26.11 9.87 -43.25
N THR A 17 -24.93 9.28 -43.39
CA THR A 17 -24.30 8.89 -44.65
C THR A 17 -24.56 7.44 -45.06
N GLY A 18 -25.18 6.62 -44.20
CA GLY A 18 -25.37 5.18 -44.43
C GLY A 18 -24.12 4.31 -44.26
N ASN A 19 -22.96 4.92 -43.95
CA ASN A 19 -21.76 4.18 -43.58
C ASN A 19 -21.88 3.63 -42.16
N GLY A 20 -21.41 2.40 -41.95
CA GLY A 20 -21.43 1.74 -40.64
C GLY A 20 -20.55 2.45 -39.60
N SER A 21 -21.05 2.57 -38.39
CA SER A 21 -20.37 3.15 -37.21
C SER A 21 -19.83 2.07 -36.29
N PHE A 22 -18.65 2.28 -35.70
CA PHE A 22 -18.15 1.36 -34.67
C PHE A 22 -19.03 1.46 -33.43
N CYS A 23 -19.62 0.33 -33.03
CA CYS A 23 -20.49 0.24 -31.86
C CYS A 23 -19.89 -0.71 -30.82
N SER A 24 -19.97 -0.32 -29.55
CA SER A 24 -19.45 -1.09 -28.41
C SER A 24 -20.60 -1.58 -27.52
N ILE A 25 -20.41 -2.75 -26.91
CA ILE A 25 -21.40 -3.42 -26.07
C ILE A 25 -20.72 -4.05 -24.86
N LEU A 26 -21.26 -3.84 -23.66
CA LEU A 26 -20.73 -4.38 -22.40
C LEU A 26 -21.85 -4.92 -21.50
N TRP A 27 -21.52 -5.94 -20.72
CA TRP A 27 -22.35 -6.41 -19.60
C TRP A 27 -21.88 -5.82 -18.26
N ASP A 28 -22.83 -5.50 -17.39
CA ASP A 28 -22.60 -5.48 -15.94
C ASP A 28 -22.14 -6.87 -15.45
N LEU A 29 -21.19 -6.95 -14.53
CA LEU A 29 -20.74 -8.19 -13.89
C LEU A 29 -21.87 -8.98 -13.23
N ARG A 30 -22.94 -8.29 -12.78
CA ARG A 30 -24.14 -8.95 -12.24
C ARG A 30 -25.14 -9.40 -13.32
N ALA A 31 -24.82 -9.15 -14.59
CA ALA A 31 -25.63 -9.42 -15.77
C ALA A 31 -27.05 -8.81 -15.77
N TYR A 32 -27.31 -7.79 -14.92
CA TYR A 32 -28.58 -7.07 -14.88
C TYR A 32 -28.71 -6.02 -15.99
N HIS A 33 -27.62 -5.33 -16.31
CA HIS A 33 -27.63 -4.22 -17.25
C HIS A 33 -26.70 -4.51 -18.44
N LEU A 34 -27.08 -3.97 -19.60
CA LEU A 34 -26.31 -3.98 -20.84
C LEU A 34 -26.04 -2.54 -21.26
N VAL A 35 -24.79 -2.17 -21.53
CA VAL A 35 -24.40 -0.82 -21.95
C VAL A 35 -23.99 -0.84 -23.41
N THR A 36 -24.55 0.05 -24.24
CA THR A 36 -24.16 0.23 -25.64
C THR A 36 -23.80 1.69 -25.95
N ALA A 37 -22.89 1.87 -26.90
CA ALA A 37 -22.55 3.17 -27.48
C ALA A 37 -22.19 3.02 -28.98
N SER A 38 -22.28 4.12 -29.73
CA SER A 38 -21.95 4.15 -31.16
C SER A 38 -21.09 5.37 -31.51
N SER A 39 -20.12 5.18 -32.41
CA SER A 39 -19.31 6.26 -32.98
C SER A 39 -20.11 7.21 -33.87
N SER A 40 -21.39 6.95 -34.14
CA SER A 40 -22.31 7.87 -34.83
C SER A 40 -23.16 8.74 -33.87
N GLU A 41 -23.18 8.43 -32.57
CA GLU A 41 -24.01 9.11 -31.59
C GLU A 41 -23.23 9.66 -30.39
N THR A 42 -23.62 10.83 -29.90
CA THR A 42 -23.10 11.44 -28.66
C THR A 42 -23.62 10.76 -27.38
N THR A 43 -24.32 9.62 -27.52
CA THR A 43 -25.15 9.03 -26.47
C THR A 43 -24.71 7.62 -26.11
N ILE A 44 -24.74 7.32 -24.81
CA ILE A 44 -24.52 5.97 -24.25
C ILE A 44 -25.88 5.52 -23.74
N SER A 45 -26.31 4.31 -24.08
CA SER A 45 -27.59 3.76 -23.61
C SER A 45 -27.38 2.55 -22.71
N VAL A 46 -28.05 2.55 -21.56
CA VAL A 46 -28.08 1.43 -20.61
C VAL A 46 -29.46 0.77 -20.68
N HIS A 47 -29.48 -0.52 -21.01
CA HIS A 47 -30.68 -1.33 -21.24
C HIS A 47 -30.78 -2.41 -20.15
N ASP A 48 -32.01 -2.71 -19.71
CA ASP A 48 -32.29 -3.95 -18.96
C ASP A 48 -32.71 -5.04 -19.97
N PRO A 49 -31.94 -6.13 -20.14
CA PRO A 49 -32.30 -7.18 -21.09
C PRO A 49 -33.55 -7.94 -20.63
N LEU A 50 -33.70 -8.14 -19.31
CA LEU A 50 -34.86 -8.78 -18.69
C LEU A 50 -36.14 -7.92 -18.86
N LEU A 51 -36.04 -6.61 -18.69
CA LEU A 51 -37.16 -5.66 -18.77
C LEU A 51 -37.21 -4.97 -20.13
N THR A 52 -37.31 -5.77 -21.19
CA THR A 52 -37.36 -5.37 -22.61
C THR A 52 -38.39 -4.25 -22.94
N SER A 53 -39.40 -4.03 -22.08
CA SER A 53 -40.40 -2.96 -22.26
C SER A 53 -40.00 -1.58 -21.71
N ASN A 54 -38.91 -1.47 -20.94
CA ASN A 54 -38.45 -0.20 -20.37
C ASN A 54 -37.65 0.61 -21.40
N SER A 55 -37.86 1.93 -21.41
CA SER A 55 -37.00 2.84 -22.19
C SER A 55 -35.57 2.83 -21.63
N PRO A 56 -34.51 2.66 -22.45
CA PRO A 56 -33.15 2.63 -21.96
C PRO A 56 -32.73 3.99 -21.39
N LYS A 57 -31.82 3.96 -20.42
CA LYS A 57 -31.31 5.15 -19.74
C LYS A 57 -30.17 5.76 -20.57
N ILE A 58 -30.36 6.99 -21.04
CA ILE A 58 -29.47 7.63 -22.03
C ILE A 58 -28.58 8.67 -21.35
N LEU A 59 -27.26 8.51 -21.47
CA LEU A 59 -26.25 9.47 -21.00
C LEU A 59 -25.83 10.38 -22.18
N ARG A 60 -25.89 11.70 -22.01
CA ARG A 60 -25.66 12.70 -23.08
C ARG A 60 -24.65 13.78 -22.69
N HIS A 61 -23.42 13.37 -22.41
CA HIS A 61 -22.34 14.26 -21.96
C HIS A 61 -21.16 14.39 -22.94
N HIS A 62 -21.15 13.62 -24.04
CA HIS A 62 -20.19 13.80 -25.14
C HIS A 62 -20.68 14.82 -26.17
N ARG A 63 -19.72 15.46 -26.85
CA ARG A 63 -19.99 16.41 -27.94
C ARG A 63 -20.02 15.75 -29.32
N ASP A 64 -19.44 14.57 -29.42
CA ASP A 64 -19.27 13.80 -30.66
C ASP A 64 -19.40 12.29 -30.34
N GLY A 65 -19.31 11.43 -31.36
CA GLY A 65 -19.49 9.97 -31.28
C GLY A 65 -18.73 9.29 -30.13
N VAL A 66 -19.36 8.31 -29.47
CA VAL A 66 -18.72 7.54 -28.39
C VAL A 66 -18.18 6.22 -28.95
N THR A 67 -16.86 6.13 -29.02
CA THR A 67 -16.11 5.04 -29.65
C THR A 67 -15.76 3.91 -28.69
N ALA A 68 -15.48 4.23 -27.42
CA ALA A 68 -15.00 3.27 -26.43
C ALA A 68 -15.85 3.31 -25.16
N LEU A 69 -16.06 2.14 -24.56
CA LEU A 69 -16.63 1.96 -23.23
C LEU A 69 -15.75 1.00 -22.43
N ALA A 70 -15.68 1.19 -21.12
CA ALA A 70 -15.19 0.21 -20.17
C ALA A 70 -15.99 0.29 -18.86
N LEU A 71 -16.31 -0.84 -18.24
CA LEU A 71 -16.89 -0.91 -16.89
C LEU A 71 -15.79 -1.29 -15.89
N SER A 72 -15.83 -0.73 -14.69
CA SER A 72 -14.88 -1.09 -13.63
C SER A 72 -15.17 -2.49 -13.06
N PRO A 73 -14.17 -3.29 -12.62
CA PRO A 73 -14.35 -4.66 -12.14
C PRO A 73 -15.17 -4.86 -10.85
N ASN A 74 -15.79 -3.80 -10.35
CA ASN A 74 -16.70 -3.77 -9.20
C ASN A 74 -18.11 -3.25 -9.58
N SER A 75 -18.36 -2.98 -10.87
CA SER A 75 -19.58 -2.34 -11.42
C SER A 75 -19.97 -1.00 -10.76
N THR A 76 -19.03 -0.23 -10.17
CA THR A 76 -19.35 1.10 -9.61
C THR A 76 -19.17 2.25 -10.58
N CYS A 77 -18.36 2.07 -11.63
CA CYS A 77 -17.96 3.14 -12.56
C CYS A 77 -18.04 2.67 -14.02
N LEU A 78 -18.48 3.57 -14.90
CA LEU A 78 -18.43 3.44 -16.35
C LEU A 78 -17.49 4.51 -16.90
N ALA A 79 -16.48 4.12 -17.69
CA ALA A 79 -15.64 5.03 -18.45
C ALA A 79 -16.04 5.02 -19.93
N SER A 80 -15.98 6.18 -20.59
CA SER A 80 -16.25 6.32 -22.02
C SER A 80 -15.21 7.17 -22.73
N GLY A 81 -14.84 6.77 -23.95
CA GLY A 81 -13.95 7.48 -24.86
C GLY A 81 -14.68 7.88 -26.14
N SER A 82 -14.29 9.00 -26.72
CA SER A 82 -15.07 9.65 -27.78
C SER A 82 -14.19 10.37 -28.81
N ILE A 83 -14.80 10.63 -29.97
CA ILE A 83 -14.32 11.51 -31.02
C ILE A 83 -14.22 12.97 -30.51
N ASP A 84 -14.84 13.35 -29.38
CA ASP A 84 -14.62 14.67 -28.73
C ASP A 84 -13.27 14.80 -27.98
N HIS A 85 -12.38 13.83 -28.21
CA HIS A 85 -11.05 13.64 -27.62
C HIS A 85 -11.02 13.59 -26.09
N SER A 86 -12.14 13.31 -25.41
CA SER A 86 -12.19 13.23 -23.94
C SER A 86 -12.59 11.87 -23.41
N VAL A 87 -11.97 11.48 -22.28
CA VAL A 87 -12.35 10.31 -21.49
C VAL A 87 -13.20 10.78 -20.32
N LYS A 88 -14.42 10.25 -20.17
CA LYS A 88 -15.36 10.64 -19.10
C LYS A 88 -15.67 9.45 -18.20
N LEU A 89 -16.01 9.75 -16.95
CA LEU A 89 -16.40 8.76 -15.95
C LEU A 89 -17.78 9.07 -15.38
N TYR A 90 -18.60 8.03 -15.25
CA TYR A 90 -19.92 8.05 -14.65
C TYR A 90 -20.00 7.05 -13.51
N LYS A 91 -20.81 7.34 -12.48
CA LYS A 91 -21.22 6.31 -11.52
C LYS A 91 -22.14 5.30 -12.21
N PHE A 92 -21.98 4.01 -11.93
CA PHE A 92 -22.78 2.93 -12.48
C PHE A 92 -23.52 2.18 -11.35
N PRO A 93 -24.77 1.70 -11.55
CA PRO A 93 -25.70 1.96 -12.67
C PRO A 93 -26.40 3.34 -12.59
N GLY A 94 -25.98 4.20 -11.65
CA GLY A 94 -26.55 5.53 -11.41
C GLY A 94 -26.59 6.45 -12.63
N GLY A 95 -25.67 6.30 -13.59
CA GLY A 95 -25.56 7.14 -14.79
C GLY A 95 -25.11 8.58 -14.53
N GLU A 96 -24.79 8.92 -13.27
CA GLU A 96 -24.38 10.26 -12.89
C GLU A 96 -22.98 10.56 -13.44
N PHE A 97 -22.85 11.63 -14.23
CA PHE A 97 -21.55 12.13 -14.66
C PHE A 97 -20.73 12.58 -13.44
N GLN A 98 -19.54 11.99 -13.27
CA GLN A 98 -18.65 12.24 -12.15
C GLN A 98 -17.53 13.20 -12.53
N SER A 99 -16.80 12.92 -13.62
CA SER A 99 -15.68 13.75 -14.07
C SER A 99 -15.31 13.54 -15.53
N ASN A 100 -14.59 14.51 -16.08
CA ASN A 100 -13.80 14.35 -17.30
C ASN A 100 -12.37 14.03 -16.86
N ILE A 101 -11.89 12.81 -17.14
CA ILE A 101 -10.66 12.29 -16.57
C ILE A 101 -9.44 12.85 -17.31
N THR A 102 -9.43 12.75 -18.64
CA THR A 102 -8.31 13.21 -19.48
C THR A 102 -8.78 13.65 -20.87
N ARG A 103 -7.93 14.43 -21.54
CA ARG A 103 -8.06 14.79 -22.96
C ARG A 103 -6.91 14.21 -23.78
N PHE A 104 -7.20 13.85 -25.01
CA PHE A 104 -6.25 13.39 -26.03
C PHE A 104 -6.11 14.48 -27.12
N THR A 105 -5.06 14.39 -27.93
CA THR A 105 -4.90 15.30 -29.08
C THR A 105 -5.75 14.87 -30.27
N LEU A 106 -6.00 13.56 -30.40
CA LEU A 106 -6.79 12.90 -31.43
C LEU A 106 -7.89 12.01 -30.80
N PRO A 107 -8.78 11.38 -31.60
CA PRO A 107 -9.84 10.51 -31.09
C PRO A 107 -9.34 9.32 -30.26
N ILE A 108 -10.10 8.99 -29.21
CA ILE A 108 -9.91 7.79 -28.40
C ILE A 108 -10.56 6.60 -29.12
N ARG A 109 -9.93 5.42 -29.09
CA ARG A 109 -10.45 4.18 -29.72
C ARG A 109 -10.75 3.09 -28.72
N VAL A 110 -9.97 3.00 -27.63
CA VAL A 110 -10.06 1.88 -26.69
C VAL A 110 -9.78 2.30 -25.25
N LEU A 111 -10.50 1.66 -24.32
CA LEU A 111 -10.40 1.82 -22.88
C LEU A 111 -10.35 0.44 -22.22
N ALA A 112 -9.54 0.26 -21.19
CA ALA A 112 -9.53 -0.94 -20.35
C ALA A 112 -9.27 -0.56 -18.88
N PHE A 113 -9.96 -1.19 -17.92
CA PHE A 113 -9.64 -1.08 -16.50
C PHE A 113 -8.73 -2.23 -16.08
N ASN A 114 -7.80 -1.98 -15.15
CA ASN A 114 -7.09 -3.06 -14.47
C ASN A 114 -8.04 -3.81 -13.50
N LYS A 115 -7.71 -5.04 -13.09
CA LYS A 115 -8.59 -5.95 -12.31
C LYS A 115 -9.02 -5.40 -10.93
N SER A 116 -8.28 -4.43 -10.38
CA SER A 116 -8.66 -3.72 -9.14
C SER A 116 -9.59 -2.52 -9.38
N GLY A 117 -9.75 -2.05 -10.62
CA GLY A 117 -10.45 -0.81 -10.95
C GLY A 117 -9.73 0.47 -10.52
N SER A 118 -8.48 0.39 -10.07
CA SER A 118 -7.69 1.55 -9.61
C SER A 118 -7.03 2.33 -10.76
N LEU A 119 -6.89 1.70 -11.94
CA LEU A 119 -6.23 2.26 -13.11
C LEU A 119 -7.05 2.02 -14.38
N LEU A 120 -7.18 3.04 -15.20
CA LEU A 120 -7.76 3.01 -16.53
C LEU A 120 -6.64 3.23 -17.56
N ALA A 121 -6.47 2.29 -18.50
CA ALA A 121 -5.69 2.51 -19.70
C ALA A 121 -6.59 3.11 -20.79
N ALA A 122 -6.09 4.14 -21.49
CA ALA A 122 -6.80 4.81 -22.56
C ALA A 122 -5.86 5.09 -23.74
N ALA A 123 -6.31 4.76 -24.95
CA ALA A 123 -5.55 5.02 -26.18
C ALA A 123 -6.47 5.21 -27.40
N GLY A 124 -5.87 5.60 -28.52
CA GLY A 124 -6.56 5.77 -29.79
C GLY A 124 -5.57 6.23 -30.86
N ASP A 125 -5.91 7.31 -31.55
CA ASP A 125 -5.11 7.81 -32.68
C ASP A 125 -3.85 8.59 -32.23
N ASP A 126 -3.75 8.98 -30.94
CA ASP A 126 -2.51 9.50 -30.32
C ASP A 126 -1.44 8.38 -30.21
N GLU A 127 -0.16 8.71 -30.44
CA GLU A 127 1.03 7.82 -30.30
C GLU A 127 1.28 7.23 -28.90
N GLY A 128 0.40 7.49 -27.92
CA GLY A 128 0.66 7.22 -26.51
C GLY A 128 -0.55 6.69 -25.74
N ILE A 129 -0.37 5.52 -25.12
CA ILE A 129 -1.35 4.93 -24.18
C ILE A 129 -1.20 5.65 -22.85
N LYS A 130 -2.26 6.30 -22.36
CA LYS A 130 -2.26 6.95 -21.05
C LYS A 130 -2.78 5.98 -19.99
N LEU A 131 -2.01 5.79 -18.92
CA LEU A 131 -2.40 5.08 -17.72
C LEU A 131 -2.86 6.10 -16.68
N ILE A 132 -4.09 5.97 -16.19
CA ILE A 132 -4.80 7.02 -15.44
C ILE A 132 -5.37 6.45 -14.14
N ASN A 133 -5.04 7.05 -13.00
CA ASN A 133 -5.61 6.67 -11.70
C ASN A 133 -7.08 7.06 -11.63
N THR A 134 -7.94 6.11 -11.24
CA THR A 134 -9.40 6.27 -11.31
C THR A 134 -9.99 7.07 -10.16
N ILE A 135 -9.24 7.20 -9.05
CA ILE A 135 -9.61 7.96 -7.85
C ILE A 135 -9.35 9.45 -8.07
N ASP A 136 -8.11 9.81 -8.41
CA ASP A 136 -7.66 11.21 -8.51
C ASP A 136 -7.80 11.80 -9.93
N GLY A 137 -8.02 10.96 -10.95
CA GLY A 137 -7.94 11.33 -12.37
C GLY A 137 -6.52 11.61 -12.88
N SER A 138 -5.49 11.42 -12.04
CA SER A 138 -4.10 11.71 -12.37
C SER A 138 -3.54 10.74 -13.42
N ILE A 139 -2.83 11.27 -14.43
CA ILE A 139 -2.09 10.43 -15.39
C ILE A 139 -0.88 9.85 -14.67
N ALA A 140 -0.94 8.55 -14.38
CA ALA A 140 0.15 7.82 -13.73
C ALA A 140 1.35 7.65 -14.67
N ARG A 141 1.11 7.28 -15.94
CA ARG A 141 2.17 7.09 -16.97
C ARG A 141 1.63 7.36 -18.38
N VAL A 142 2.53 7.56 -19.33
CA VAL A 142 2.24 7.52 -20.77
C VAL A 142 3.21 6.54 -21.43
N LEU A 143 2.68 5.47 -22.02
CA LEU A 143 3.45 4.45 -22.72
C LEU A 143 3.57 4.86 -24.20
N LYS A 144 4.77 4.83 -24.77
CA LYS A 144 5.05 5.22 -26.17
C LYS A 144 5.88 4.15 -26.86
N GLY A 145 5.52 3.76 -28.08
CA GLY A 145 6.25 2.75 -28.85
C GLY A 145 5.51 2.17 -30.06
N HIS A 146 4.17 2.24 -30.07
CA HIS A 146 3.35 1.96 -31.27
C HIS A 146 3.60 2.97 -32.38
N LYS A 147 3.30 2.59 -33.63
CA LYS A 147 3.51 3.44 -34.81
C LYS A 147 2.21 3.79 -35.55
N GLY A 148 1.15 3.01 -35.37
CA GLY A 148 -0.20 3.38 -35.77
C GLY A 148 -1.11 3.68 -34.57
N PRO A 149 -2.35 4.14 -34.83
CA PRO A 149 -3.43 4.18 -33.85
C PRO A 149 -3.59 2.86 -33.08
N VAL A 150 -3.70 2.96 -31.76
CA VAL A 150 -3.91 1.79 -30.88
C VAL A 150 -5.38 1.41 -30.92
N THR A 151 -5.68 0.20 -31.41
CA THR A 151 -7.06 -0.29 -31.60
C THR A 151 -7.50 -1.31 -30.56
N GLY A 152 -6.56 -1.93 -29.83
CA GLY A 152 -6.88 -2.83 -28.72
C GLY A 152 -5.95 -2.62 -27.52
N LEU A 153 -6.52 -2.76 -26.32
CA LEU A 153 -5.83 -2.77 -25.02
C LEU A 153 -6.52 -3.81 -24.14
N ASP A 154 -5.75 -4.62 -23.43
CA ASP A 154 -6.29 -5.46 -22.35
C ASP A 154 -5.27 -5.66 -21.23
N PHE A 155 -5.72 -5.67 -19.99
CA PHE A 155 -4.88 -5.92 -18.81
C PHE A 155 -4.82 -7.41 -18.52
N ASP A 156 -3.62 -7.91 -18.20
CA ASP A 156 -3.47 -9.26 -17.69
C ASP A 156 -4.27 -9.43 -16.36
N PRO A 157 -4.99 -10.55 -16.17
CA PRO A 157 -5.65 -10.89 -14.91
C PRO A 157 -4.78 -10.94 -13.64
N ASN A 158 -3.45 -10.96 -13.70
CA ASN A 158 -2.62 -10.73 -12.50
C ASN A 158 -2.20 -9.26 -12.30
N ASN A 159 -2.47 -8.39 -13.28
CA ASN A 159 -2.02 -6.99 -13.39
C ASN A 159 -0.49 -6.86 -13.52
N GLU A 160 0.18 -7.89 -14.02
CA GLU A 160 1.64 -7.86 -14.26
C GLU A 160 1.92 -7.20 -15.61
N TYR A 161 1.02 -7.41 -16.59
CA TYR A 161 1.13 -6.91 -17.96
C TYR A 161 -0.08 -6.09 -18.45
N LEU A 162 0.17 -5.25 -19.45
CA LEU A 162 -0.84 -4.68 -20.35
C LEU A 162 -0.47 -5.11 -21.77
N ALA A 163 -1.40 -5.77 -22.46
CA ALA A 163 -1.27 -6.04 -23.89
C ALA A 163 -1.89 -4.90 -24.69
N SER A 164 -1.35 -4.64 -25.87
CA SER A 164 -1.79 -3.54 -26.74
C SER A 164 -1.49 -3.82 -28.21
N ILE A 165 -2.36 -3.35 -29.11
CA ILE A 165 -2.24 -3.60 -30.55
C ILE A 165 -2.53 -2.35 -31.38
N ASP A 166 -1.67 -2.04 -32.36
CA ASP A 166 -1.90 -0.96 -33.33
C ASP A 166 -2.58 -1.43 -34.63
N SER A 167 -3.10 -0.48 -35.41
CA SER A 167 -3.78 -0.73 -36.68
C SER A 167 -2.92 -1.42 -37.74
N ILE A 168 -1.60 -1.41 -37.57
CA ILE A 168 -0.59 -2.03 -38.45
C ILE A 168 -0.28 -3.48 -37.99
N GLY A 169 -0.93 -3.93 -36.92
CA GLY A 169 -0.78 -5.29 -36.38
C GLY A 169 0.49 -5.52 -35.56
N THR A 170 1.07 -4.47 -34.99
CA THR A 170 2.10 -4.57 -33.95
C THR A 170 1.44 -4.84 -32.60
N VAL A 171 1.88 -5.90 -31.90
CA VAL A 171 1.48 -6.18 -30.51
C VAL A 171 2.64 -5.83 -29.58
N ILE A 172 2.36 -5.08 -28.51
CA ILE A 172 3.34 -4.77 -27.47
C ILE A 172 2.81 -5.20 -26.10
N PHE A 173 3.64 -5.96 -25.39
CA PHE A 173 3.47 -6.36 -23.99
C PHE A 173 4.20 -5.34 -23.12
N TRP A 174 3.46 -4.62 -22.27
CA TRP A 174 4.01 -3.63 -21.34
C TRP A 174 4.03 -4.18 -19.92
N GLU A 175 5.16 -4.03 -19.24
CA GLU A 175 5.31 -4.28 -17.81
C GLU A 175 4.55 -3.22 -17.00
N HIS A 176 3.47 -3.62 -16.31
CA HIS A 176 2.53 -2.69 -15.66
C HIS A 176 3.20 -1.74 -14.66
N GLN A 177 4.15 -2.26 -13.87
CA GLN A 177 4.82 -1.51 -12.80
C GLN A 177 5.95 -0.60 -13.27
N SER A 178 6.51 -0.80 -14.47
CA SER A 178 7.59 0.03 -15.01
C SER A 178 7.12 0.94 -16.17
N GLY A 179 6.14 0.49 -16.96
CA GLY A 179 5.76 1.11 -18.22
C GLY A 179 6.71 0.79 -19.39
N ARG A 180 7.61 -0.18 -19.23
CA ARG A 180 8.54 -0.65 -20.26
C ARG A 180 7.86 -1.65 -21.19
N ALA A 181 8.09 -1.52 -22.49
CA ALA A 181 7.80 -2.59 -23.45
C ALA A 181 8.79 -3.74 -23.23
N LEU A 182 8.28 -4.93 -22.91
CA LEU A 182 9.10 -6.15 -22.78
C LEU A 182 9.24 -6.83 -24.14
N HIS A 183 8.09 -7.19 -24.73
CA HIS A 183 8.00 -7.87 -26.02
C HIS A 183 7.31 -6.96 -27.03
N THR A 184 7.89 -6.84 -28.24
CA THR A 184 7.33 -6.06 -29.36
C THR A 184 7.29 -6.95 -30.60
N LEU A 185 6.10 -7.45 -30.90
CA LEU A 185 5.85 -8.41 -31.96
C LEU A 185 5.24 -7.67 -33.16
N LYS A 186 5.89 -7.68 -34.32
CA LYS A 186 5.53 -6.84 -35.48
C LYS A 186 4.85 -7.66 -36.56
N GLY A 187 3.71 -7.19 -37.07
CA GLY A 187 3.01 -7.82 -38.19
C GLY A 187 2.40 -9.19 -37.85
N ILE A 188 1.77 -9.33 -36.68
CA ILE A 188 0.99 -10.53 -36.33
C ILE A 188 -0.42 -10.43 -36.90
N ALA A 189 -1.04 -9.27 -36.74
CA ALA A 189 -2.44 -9.06 -37.10
C ALA A 189 -2.58 -8.43 -38.49
N PRO A 190 -3.78 -8.48 -39.08
CA PRO A 190 -4.08 -7.80 -40.34
C PRO A 190 -3.87 -6.28 -40.21
N ASP A 191 -3.23 -5.66 -41.20
CA ASP A 191 -3.17 -4.21 -41.34
C ASP A 191 -4.56 -3.70 -41.78
N ILE A 192 -5.12 -2.76 -41.02
CA ILE A 192 -6.43 -2.13 -41.26
C ILE A 192 -6.30 -0.87 -42.14
N GLY A 193 -5.09 -0.34 -42.29
CA GLY A 193 -4.85 0.91 -42.99
C GLY A 193 -5.58 2.09 -42.33
N SER A 194 -6.47 2.73 -43.08
CA SER A 194 -7.21 3.93 -42.64
C SER A 194 -8.73 3.72 -42.48
N ASP A 195 -9.23 2.48 -42.53
CA ASP A 195 -10.65 2.20 -42.29
C ASP A 195 -10.97 2.26 -40.78
N VAL A 196 -11.39 3.44 -40.34
CA VAL A 196 -11.83 3.76 -38.97
C VAL A 196 -13.03 2.91 -38.50
N SER A 197 -13.71 2.18 -39.39
CA SER A 197 -14.83 1.29 -39.04
C SER A 197 -14.39 -0.10 -38.58
N VAL A 198 -13.11 -0.45 -38.71
CA VAL A 198 -12.52 -1.73 -38.31
C VAL A 198 -11.47 -1.51 -37.23
N MET A 199 -11.36 -2.45 -36.28
CA MET A 199 -10.38 -2.46 -35.20
C MET A 199 -9.84 -3.89 -35.04
N ASN A 200 -8.60 -4.03 -34.56
CA ASN A 200 -8.04 -5.29 -34.11
C ASN A 200 -8.14 -5.34 -32.59
N VAL A 201 -8.96 -6.23 -32.03
CA VAL A 201 -9.07 -6.39 -30.57
C VAL A 201 -8.36 -7.66 -30.12
N LEU A 202 -7.46 -7.51 -29.14
CA LEU A 202 -6.83 -8.61 -28.41
C LEU A 202 -7.45 -8.76 -27.03
N ASN A 203 -7.37 -9.96 -26.45
CA ASN A 203 -7.82 -10.21 -25.08
C ASN A 203 -6.94 -11.26 -24.38
N TRP A 204 -6.64 -11.01 -23.11
CA TRP A 204 -6.08 -12.03 -22.23
C TRP A 204 -7.11 -13.11 -21.93
N SER A 205 -6.64 -14.36 -21.83
CA SER A 205 -7.43 -15.43 -21.22
C SER A 205 -7.75 -15.10 -19.75
N PRO A 206 -8.91 -15.50 -19.19
CA PRO A 206 -9.28 -15.16 -17.80
C PRO A 206 -8.33 -15.70 -16.73
N GLU A 207 -7.61 -16.78 -17.03
CA GLU A 207 -6.50 -17.34 -16.22
C GLU A 207 -5.25 -16.44 -16.21
N GLY A 208 -5.06 -15.64 -17.27
CA GLY A 208 -3.86 -14.84 -17.51
C GLY A 208 -2.70 -15.61 -18.16
N GLU A 209 -2.78 -16.93 -18.30
CA GLU A 209 -1.72 -17.79 -18.87
C GLU A 209 -1.41 -17.50 -20.35
N THR A 210 -2.40 -17.02 -21.12
CA THR A 210 -2.25 -16.78 -22.57
C THR A 210 -2.94 -15.49 -23.06
N LEU A 211 -2.42 -14.93 -24.16
CA LEU A 211 -2.98 -13.79 -24.89
C LEU A 211 -3.53 -14.25 -26.24
N ALA A 212 -4.76 -13.84 -26.59
CA ALA A 212 -5.37 -14.08 -27.90
C ALA A 212 -5.26 -12.83 -28.80
N VAL A 213 -4.78 -13.03 -30.03
CA VAL A 213 -4.55 -11.97 -31.02
C VAL A 213 -5.13 -12.39 -32.39
N PRO A 214 -5.83 -11.52 -33.14
CA PRO A 214 -6.23 -11.81 -34.51
C PRO A 214 -4.99 -11.94 -35.41
N GLY A 215 -4.91 -12.99 -36.23
CA GLY A 215 -3.77 -13.32 -37.08
C GLY A 215 -3.96 -12.96 -38.55
N MET A 216 -2.84 -12.75 -39.27
CA MET A 216 -2.83 -12.42 -40.70
C MET A 216 -3.55 -13.42 -41.63
N LYS A 217 -3.85 -14.65 -41.16
CA LYS A 217 -4.40 -15.74 -42.00
C LYS A 217 -5.85 -16.08 -41.63
N ASN A 218 -6.61 -15.07 -41.17
CA ASN A 218 -7.97 -15.18 -40.62
C ASN A 218 -8.06 -16.17 -39.44
N ASP A 219 -6.94 -16.46 -38.80
CA ASP A 219 -6.82 -17.36 -37.66
C ASP A 219 -6.66 -16.57 -36.35
N VAL A 220 -7.07 -17.13 -35.21
CA VAL A 220 -6.68 -16.55 -33.91
C VAL A 220 -5.33 -17.13 -33.55
N VAL A 221 -4.37 -16.31 -33.16
CA VAL A 221 -3.07 -16.75 -32.66
C VAL A 221 -3.05 -16.62 -31.15
N ILE A 222 -2.69 -17.70 -30.47
CA ILE A 222 -2.55 -17.76 -29.01
C ILE A 222 -1.07 -17.68 -28.66
N TYR A 223 -0.73 -16.67 -27.87
CA TYR A 223 0.62 -16.41 -27.36
C TYR A 223 0.72 -16.77 -25.89
N ASP A 224 1.88 -17.28 -25.49
CA ASP A 224 2.27 -17.39 -24.09
C ASP A 224 2.38 -16.01 -23.44
N ARG A 225 2.11 -15.93 -22.14
CA ARG A 225 2.22 -14.69 -21.37
C ARG A 225 3.67 -14.19 -21.27
N ASP A 226 4.57 -15.03 -20.75
CA ASP A 226 5.86 -14.58 -20.20
C ASP A 226 6.95 -14.55 -21.27
N THR A 227 6.96 -15.54 -22.16
CA THR A 227 7.91 -15.65 -23.28
C THR A 227 7.45 -14.86 -24.52
N ALA A 228 6.15 -14.58 -24.63
CA ALA A 228 5.48 -14.11 -25.86
C ALA A 228 5.72 -15.00 -27.09
N GLU A 229 6.01 -16.30 -26.90
CA GLU A 229 6.07 -17.28 -27.99
C GLU A 229 4.67 -17.71 -28.45
N LYS A 230 4.56 -18.11 -29.73
CA LYS A 230 3.31 -18.62 -30.29
C LYS A 230 3.07 -20.06 -29.83
N LEU A 231 2.06 -20.28 -28.98
CA LEU A 231 1.66 -21.61 -28.52
C LEU A 231 0.89 -22.39 -29.59
N PHE A 232 -0.13 -21.76 -30.20
CA PHE A 232 -0.91 -22.37 -31.29
C PHE A 232 -1.73 -21.31 -32.05
N SER A 233 -2.55 -21.76 -33.02
CA SER A 233 -3.56 -20.90 -33.64
C SER A 233 -4.86 -21.67 -33.92
N LEU A 234 -5.99 -21.07 -33.61
CA LEU A 234 -7.34 -21.57 -33.89
C LEU A 234 -7.67 -21.31 -35.37
N ARG A 235 -8.07 -22.35 -36.10
CA ARG A 235 -8.33 -22.32 -37.54
C ARG A 235 -9.64 -23.02 -37.87
N GLY A 236 -10.39 -22.41 -38.78
CA GLY A 236 -11.75 -22.78 -39.17
C GLY A 236 -12.26 -21.81 -40.22
N ASP A 237 -13.58 -21.73 -40.39
CA ASP A 237 -14.20 -21.26 -41.64
C ASP A 237 -14.32 -19.72 -41.80
N HIS A 238 -13.46 -18.92 -41.15
CA HIS A 238 -13.42 -17.47 -41.35
C HIS A 238 -12.77 -17.09 -42.69
N VAL A 239 -13.57 -16.51 -43.59
CA VAL A 239 -13.16 -16.20 -44.98
C VAL A 239 -12.43 -14.85 -45.07
N GLN A 240 -12.60 -13.98 -44.08
CA GLN A 240 -12.00 -12.65 -44.02
C GLN A 240 -11.39 -12.37 -42.63
N PRO A 241 -10.57 -11.31 -42.48
CA PRO A 241 -9.97 -10.92 -41.20
C PRO A 241 -10.94 -10.90 -40.02
N ILE A 242 -10.45 -11.38 -38.87
CA ILE A 242 -11.14 -11.32 -37.58
C ILE A 242 -10.93 -9.90 -37.01
N CYS A 243 -12.02 -9.24 -36.58
CA CYS A 243 -11.97 -7.90 -35.99
C CYS A 243 -12.11 -7.91 -34.46
N PHE A 244 -12.96 -8.77 -33.90
CA PHE A 244 -13.24 -8.80 -32.46
C PHE A 244 -13.12 -10.21 -31.88
N LEU A 245 -12.44 -10.30 -30.72
CA LEU A 245 -12.29 -11.51 -29.91
C LEU A 245 -13.04 -11.33 -28.58
N SER A 246 -13.54 -12.41 -27.98
CA SER A 246 -14.10 -12.37 -26.62
C SER A 246 -14.00 -13.74 -25.96
N TRP A 247 -13.26 -13.84 -24.85
CA TRP A 247 -13.20 -15.07 -24.04
C TRP A 247 -14.46 -15.24 -23.20
N SER A 248 -14.91 -16.48 -23.05
CA SER A 248 -15.91 -16.86 -22.03
C SER A 248 -15.36 -16.64 -20.61
N PRO A 249 -16.22 -16.38 -19.61
CA PRO A 249 -15.78 -16.16 -18.22
C PRO A 249 -14.94 -17.29 -17.62
N ASN A 250 -15.10 -18.54 -18.10
CA ASN A 250 -14.31 -19.69 -17.66
C ASN A 250 -13.08 -20.03 -18.52
N GLY A 251 -12.76 -19.21 -19.54
CA GLY A 251 -11.59 -19.37 -20.39
C GLY A 251 -11.60 -20.56 -21.37
N LYS A 252 -12.57 -21.47 -21.31
CA LYS A 252 -12.60 -22.68 -22.18
C LYS A 252 -13.08 -22.38 -23.60
N TYR A 253 -13.89 -21.33 -23.74
CA TYR A 253 -14.52 -20.93 -25.00
C TYR A 253 -14.11 -19.53 -25.42
N MET A 254 -14.12 -19.30 -26.73
CA MET A 254 -13.88 -17.98 -27.35
C MET A 254 -14.95 -17.70 -28.40
N ALA A 255 -15.39 -16.46 -28.52
CA ALA A 255 -16.20 -15.96 -29.62
C ALA A 255 -15.33 -15.07 -30.52
N THR A 256 -15.41 -15.25 -31.84
CA THR A 256 -14.70 -14.44 -32.84
C THR A 256 -15.66 -13.90 -33.87
N SER A 257 -15.51 -12.63 -34.26
CA SER A 257 -16.28 -12.02 -35.36
C SER A 257 -15.36 -11.53 -36.46
N SER A 258 -15.78 -11.71 -37.71
CA SER A 258 -15.02 -11.37 -38.91
C SER A 258 -15.79 -10.42 -39.82
N LEU A 259 -15.05 -9.76 -40.72
CA LEU A 259 -15.61 -8.97 -41.82
C LEU A 259 -16.55 -9.80 -42.73
N ASP A 260 -16.45 -11.14 -42.71
CA ASP A 260 -17.32 -12.08 -43.43
C ASP A 260 -18.78 -12.16 -42.90
N ARG A 261 -19.09 -11.40 -41.84
CA ARG A 261 -20.39 -11.31 -41.14
C ARG A 261 -20.78 -12.59 -40.39
N GLN A 262 -19.81 -13.40 -40.01
CA GLN A 262 -20.01 -14.58 -39.16
C GLN A 262 -19.43 -14.36 -37.76
N ILE A 263 -20.07 -15.00 -36.77
CA ILE A 263 -19.48 -15.31 -35.47
C ILE A 263 -19.16 -16.80 -35.43
N LEU A 264 -17.95 -17.16 -35.02
CA LEU A 264 -17.57 -18.54 -34.67
C LEU A 264 -17.36 -18.65 -33.15
N ILE A 265 -17.83 -19.76 -32.58
CA ILE A 265 -17.64 -20.11 -31.17
C ILE A 265 -16.69 -21.29 -31.08
N TRP A 266 -15.58 -21.14 -30.37
CA TRP A 266 -14.48 -22.11 -30.33
C TRP A 266 -14.40 -22.87 -29.01
N ASP A 267 -14.10 -24.15 -29.09
CA ASP A 267 -13.53 -24.94 -28.00
C ASP A 267 -12.01 -24.75 -28.04
N VAL A 268 -11.43 -24.07 -27.04
CA VAL A 268 -10.02 -23.67 -27.08
C VAL A 268 -9.08 -24.85 -26.80
N ASP A 269 -9.52 -25.80 -25.96
CA ASP A 269 -8.78 -27.03 -25.65
C ASP A 269 -8.72 -27.97 -26.87
N LYS A 270 -9.88 -28.21 -27.52
CA LYS A 270 -9.98 -29.06 -28.72
C LYS A 270 -9.54 -28.36 -30.01
N LYS A 271 -9.47 -27.03 -30.00
CA LYS A 271 -9.07 -26.16 -31.13
C LYS A 271 -9.98 -26.31 -32.36
N GLN A 272 -11.30 -26.36 -32.11
CA GLN A 272 -12.36 -26.57 -33.10
C GLN A 272 -13.51 -25.57 -32.89
N ASP A 273 -14.28 -25.25 -33.94
CA ASP A 273 -15.53 -24.51 -33.80
C ASP A 273 -16.68 -25.44 -33.38
N ILE A 274 -17.52 -24.94 -32.47
CA ILE A 274 -18.66 -25.65 -31.87
C ILE A 274 -19.98 -25.24 -32.54
N ASP A 275 -20.17 -23.93 -32.69
CA ASP A 275 -21.35 -23.35 -33.34
C ASP A 275 -20.96 -22.07 -34.08
N ARG A 276 -21.80 -21.69 -35.05
CA ARG A 276 -21.56 -20.62 -36.02
C ARG A 276 -22.85 -19.90 -36.38
N GLN A 277 -22.84 -18.56 -36.29
CA GLN A 277 -23.99 -17.75 -36.66
C GLN A 277 -23.59 -16.68 -37.67
N LYS A 278 -24.33 -16.61 -38.78
CA LYS A 278 -24.17 -15.57 -39.81
C LYS A 278 -25.24 -14.50 -39.64
N PHE A 279 -24.82 -13.24 -39.82
CA PHE A 279 -25.65 -12.06 -39.69
C PHE A 279 -25.79 -11.34 -41.04
N ASP A 280 -26.84 -10.52 -41.16
CA ASP A 280 -27.06 -9.70 -42.35
C ASP A 280 -25.97 -8.63 -42.50
N ASP A 281 -25.51 -8.04 -41.38
CA ASP A 281 -24.47 -7.02 -41.31
C ASP A 281 -23.28 -7.47 -40.42
N ARG A 282 -22.14 -6.76 -40.51
CA ARG A 282 -20.94 -7.06 -39.73
C ARG A 282 -21.17 -6.79 -38.24
N ILE A 283 -20.78 -7.74 -37.39
CA ILE A 283 -20.69 -7.56 -35.94
C ILE A 283 -19.37 -6.86 -35.61
N CYS A 284 -19.40 -5.82 -34.78
CA CYS A 284 -18.20 -5.02 -34.45
C CYS A 284 -17.75 -5.14 -33.00
N CYS A 285 -18.63 -5.58 -32.09
CA CYS A 285 -18.28 -5.83 -30.69
C CYS A 285 -19.18 -6.93 -30.11
N MET A 286 -18.64 -7.72 -29.17
CA MET A 286 -19.32 -8.83 -28.52
C MET A 286 -18.93 -8.91 -27.04
N ALA A 287 -19.86 -9.29 -26.17
CA ALA A 287 -19.60 -9.48 -24.75
C ALA A 287 -20.34 -10.72 -24.22
N TRP A 288 -19.60 -11.69 -23.68
CA TRP A 288 -20.20 -12.83 -22.98
C TRP A 288 -20.96 -12.37 -21.73
N LYS A 289 -22.10 -12.99 -21.45
CA LYS A 289 -22.86 -12.74 -20.23
C LYS A 289 -22.06 -13.31 -19.04
N PRO A 290 -21.72 -12.50 -18.01
CA PRO A 290 -20.92 -12.98 -16.88
C PRO A 290 -21.57 -14.09 -16.02
N ILE A 291 -22.90 -14.23 -16.11
CA ILE A 291 -23.69 -15.20 -15.36
C ILE A 291 -24.66 -15.92 -16.31
N GLY A 292 -24.31 -17.16 -16.70
CA GLY A 292 -25.08 -18.02 -17.59
C GLY A 292 -24.66 -17.99 -19.07
N ASN A 293 -25.19 -18.94 -19.83
CA ASN A 293 -24.81 -19.23 -21.22
C ASN A 293 -25.48 -18.30 -22.25
N ALA A 294 -24.93 -17.09 -22.43
CA ALA A 294 -25.35 -16.16 -23.48
C ALA A 294 -24.22 -15.23 -23.96
N LEU A 295 -24.33 -14.72 -25.17
CA LEU A 295 -23.42 -13.75 -25.80
C LEU A 295 -24.23 -12.55 -26.29
N ALA A 296 -23.89 -11.34 -25.84
CA ALA A 296 -24.42 -10.11 -26.42
C ALA A 296 -23.56 -9.67 -27.61
N VAL A 297 -24.22 -9.22 -28.67
CA VAL A 297 -23.59 -8.83 -29.95
C VAL A 297 -24.16 -7.50 -30.42
N ILE A 298 -23.35 -6.66 -31.08
CA ILE A 298 -23.79 -5.42 -31.71
C ILE A 298 -23.18 -5.26 -33.10
N ASP A 299 -23.99 -4.78 -34.05
CA ASP A 299 -23.59 -4.56 -35.44
C ASP A 299 -23.17 -3.11 -35.74
N VAL A 300 -22.56 -2.92 -36.93
CA VAL A 300 -22.13 -1.60 -37.42
C VAL A 300 -23.28 -0.61 -37.65
N MET A 301 -24.54 -1.06 -37.56
CA MET A 301 -25.75 -0.24 -37.73
C MET A 301 -26.39 0.19 -36.41
N GLY A 302 -25.77 -0.14 -35.26
CA GLY A 302 -26.27 0.22 -33.94
C GLY A 302 -27.38 -0.70 -33.41
N ARG A 303 -27.56 -1.89 -34.01
CA ARG A 303 -28.54 -2.90 -33.56
C ARG A 303 -27.85 -3.97 -32.74
N TYR A 304 -28.42 -4.32 -31.59
CA TYR A 304 -27.88 -5.32 -30.66
C TYR A 304 -28.80 -6.51 -30.45
N GLY A 305 -28.24 -7.64 -30.03
CA GLY A 305 -29.01 -8.82 -29.65
C GLY A 305 -28.29 -9.63 -28.56
N VAL A 306 -29.03 -10.53 -27.92
CA VAL A 306 -28.49 -11.52 -26.97
C VAL A 306 -28.75 -12.91 -27.53
N TRP A 307 -27.69 -13.59 -27.95
CA TRP A 307 -27.73 -14.98 -28.34
C TRP A 307 -27.73 -15.83 -27.07
N GLU A 308 -28.80 -16.57 -26.82
CA GLU A 308 -28.94 -17.49 -25.68
C GLU A 308 -28.56 -18.92 -26.09
N SER A 309 -28.01 -19.70 -25.15
CA SER A 309 -27.56 -21.09 -25.36
C SER A 309 -26.51 -21.21 -26.48
N VAL A 310 -25.47 -20.38 -26.38
CA VAL A 310 -24.37 -20.26 -27.37
C VAL A 310 -23.48 -21.48 -27.38
N VAL A 311 -23.16 -22.02 -26.20
CA VAL A 311 -22.52 -23.33 -26.05
C VAL A 311 -23.63 -24.40 -25.92
N PRO A 312 -23.58 -25.52 -26.65
CA PRO A 312 -24.56 -26.60 -26.51
C PRO A 312 -24.61 -27.15 -25.09
N SER A 313 -25.80 -27.47 -24.58
CA SER A 313 -26.03 -27.98 -23.22
C SER A 313 -25.45 -29.39 -22.95
N SER A 314 -24.77 -29.98 -23.93
CA SER A 314 -23.97 -31.20 -23.80
C SER A 314 -22.50 -30.93 -23.49
N MET A 315 -22.10 -29.66 -23.37
CA MET A 315 -20.78 -29.20 -22.95
C MET A 315 -20.90 -28.36 -21.67
N LYS A 316 -19.77 -28.11 -20.99
CA LYS A 316 -19.74 -27.27 -19.78
C LYS A 316 -20.26 -25.86 -20.08
N SER A 317 -20.96 -25.27 -19.12
CA SER A 317 -21.43 -23.88 -19.23
C SER A 317 -20.24 -22.90 -19.36
N PRO A 318 -20.36 -21.80 -20.13
CA PRO A 318 -19.36 -20.71 -20.16
C PRO A 318 -19.01 -20.10 -18.79
N THR A 319 -19.81 -20.39 -17.77
CA THR A 319 -19.63 -19.92 -16.38
C THR A 319 -19.39 -21.06 -15.37
N GLU A 320 -19.10 -22.29 -15.83
CA GLU A 320 -18.65 -23.41 -15.00
C GLU A 320 -17.13 -23.49 -14.93
N ASP A 321 -16.59 -23.76 -13.73
CA ASP A 321 -15.17 -23.62 -13.38
C ASP A 321 -14.59 -22.26 -13.83
N ILE A 322 -15.19 -21.14 -13.40
CA ILE A 322 -14.59 -19.81 -13.54
C ILE A 322 -13.29 -19.76 -12.72
N PRO A 323 -12.16 -19.30 -13.30
CA PRO A 323 -10.89 -19.11 -12.60
C PRO A 323 -10.95 -18.18 -11.38
N ASN A 324 -11.23 -18.75 -10.21
CA ASN A 324 -10.91 -18.10 -8.95
C ASN A 324 -9.38 -18.05 -8.81
N SER A 325 -8.84 -16.84 -8.64
CA SER A 325 -7.41 -16.48 -8.71
C SER A 325 -6.54 -17.09 -7.58
N ARG A 326 -6.54 -18.42 -7.41
CA ARG A 326 -5.77 -19.22 -6.44
C ARG A 326 -5.47 -20.62 -7.02
N SER A 327 -4.32 -21.17 -6.62
CA SER A 327 -3.84 -22.54 -6.86
C SER A 327 -3.68 -23.01 -8.32
N LYS A 328 -2.65 -22.48 -9.00
CA LYS A 328 -1.69 -23.33 -9.75
C LYS A 328 -0.28 -23.08 -9.19
N ASN A 329 0.05 -23.81 -8.12
CA ASN A 329 1.42 -23.92 -7.60
C ASN A 329 1.55 -25.28 -6.92
N SER A 330 1.63 -26.33 -7.75
CA SER A 330 1.55 -27.72 -7.34
C SER A 330 2.75 -28.52 -7.85
N ASN A 331 3.83 -28.55 -7.07
CA ASN A 331 4.71 -29.72 -7.09
C ASN A 331 3.96 -30.86 -6.40
N GLY A 332 3.71 -31.94 -7.13
CA GLY A 332 2.70 -32.93 -6.76
C GLY A 332 3.16 -34.01 -5.79
N LEU A 333 2.19 -34.55 -5.05
CA LEU A 333 2.13 -35.93 -4.61
C LEU A 333 0.67 -36.40 -4.71
N LEU A 334 0.45 -37.68 -4.98
CA LEU A 334 -0.84 -38.26 -5.36
C LEU A 334 -1.52 -39.02 -4.21
N LEU A 335 -2.81 -39.32 -4.43
CA LEU A 335 -3.73 -40.09 -3.58
C LEU A 335 -4.26 -39.30 -2.36
N PHE A 336 -5.55 -39.39 -2.00
CA PHE A 336 -6.58 -40.38 -2.38
C PHE A 336 -7.89 -39.71 -2.88
N ASP A 337 -8.64 -40.45 -3.71
CA ASP A 337 -10.07 -40.22 -3.97
C ASP A 337 -10.92 -41.06 -3.01
N GLU A 338 -11.96 -40.47 -2.42
CA GLU A 338 -13.21 -41.09 -1.93
C GLU A 338 -14.18 -39.94 -1.60
N GLU A 339 -15.06 -39.56 -2.55
CA GLU A 339 -16.45 -40.03 -2.73
C GLU A 339 -17.52 -39.25 -1.92
N GLN A 340 -18.32 -38.48 -2.69
CA GLN A 340 -19.75 -38.15 -2.53
C GLN A 340 -20.26 -37.43 -1.26
N GLU A 341 -20.86 -36.25 -1.47
CA GLU A 341 -21.99 -35.79 -0.65
C GLU A 341 -23.23 -36.68 -0.87
N PRO A 342 -24.18 -36.68 0.08
CA PRO A 342 -25.50 -36.16 -0.31
C PRO A 342 -26.09 -35.13 0.68
N SER A 343 -26.18 -33.89 0.21
CA SER A 343 -27.37 -33.02 0.20
C SER A 343 -28.56 -33.29 1.16
N THR A 344 -28.98 -32.23 1.88
CA THR A 344 -30.40 -31.81 2.14
C THR A 344 -31.33 -32.75 2.96
N SER A 345 -32.40 -32.29 3.62
CA SER A 345 -32.84 -30.97 4.15
C SER A 345 -34.13 -31.19 4.98
N ASP A 346 -34.54 -30.23 5.81
CA ASP A 346 -35.87 -30.20 6.46
C ASP A 346 -36.25 -28.71 6.69
N SER A 347 -37.46 -28.19 6.45
CA SER A 347 -38.75 -28.74 5.98
C SER A 347 -39.46 -27.65 5.10
N LEU A 348 -40.66 -27.75 4.49
CA LEU A 348 -41.91 -28.42 4.86
C LEU A 348 -42.91 -28.37 3.65
N SER A 349 -43.98 -29.18 3.67
CA SER A 349 -45.27 -29.06 2.91
C SER A 349 -45.28 -29.25 1.37
N ASP A 350 -46.26 -29.93 0.73
CA ASP A 350 -47.28 -30.90 1.22
C ASP A 350 -47.89 -31.75 0.05
N LEU A 351 -48.40 -32.95 0.36
CA LEU A 351 -49.30 -33.89 -0.40
C LEU A 351 -49.23 -34.06 -1.94
N GLY A 352 -49.33 -35.31 -2.45
CA GLY A 352 -49.60 -35.55 -3.90
C GLY A 352 -49.32 -36.94 -4.54
N ASP A 353 -49.73 -38.05 -3.91
CA ASP A 353 -50.04 -39.41 -4.44
C ASP A 353 -49.37 -40.01 -5.73
N ASP A 354 -48.75 -41.19 -5.50
CA ASP A 354 -48.89 -42.48 -6.23
C ASP A 354 -48.10 -42.93 -7.50
N ILE A 355 -47.63 -44.19 -7.36
CA ILE A 355 -47.48 -45.31 -8.34
C ILE A 355 -46.19 -45.49 -9.19
N HIS A 356 -45.46 -46.58 -8.83
CA HIS A 356 -44.59 -47.56 -9.56
C HIS A 356 -43.85 -47.22 -10.89
N GLY A 357 -42.66 -47.77 -11.19
CA GLY A 357 -41.79 -48.74 -10.48
C GLY A 357 -40.72 -49.39 -11.42
N GLU A 358 -39.83 -50.24 -10.87
CA GLU A 358 -38.81 -51.10 -11.56
C GLU A 358 -37.63 -50.40 -12.33
N SER A 359 -36.43 -50.97 -12.57
CA SER A 359 -35.58 -51.94 -11.81
C SER A 359 -34.14 -52.03 -12.40
N GLU A 360 -33.12 -52.23 -11.54
CA GLU A 360 -31.64 -52.46 -11.66
C GLU A 360 -30.86 -52.86 -12.98
N PRO A 361 -29.49 -52.76 -13.06
CA PRO A 361 -28.68 -52.80 -14.30
C PRO A 361 -28.07 -54.17 -14.79
N PRO A 362 -26.88 -54.73 -14.42
CA PRO A 362 -25.53 -54.25 -13.99
C PRO A 362 -24.26 -54.86 -14.71
N THR A 363 -23.04 -54.32 -14.42
CA THR A 363 -21.67 -54.96 -14.46
C THR A 363 -20.69 -54.91 -15.68
N ARG A 364 -19.37 -55.13 -15.36
CA ARG A 364 -18.20 -55.67 -16.14
C ARG A 364 -17.35 -54.68 -17.00
N LYS A 365 -16.01 -54.76 -17.16
CA LYS A 365 -14.85 -55.67 -16.76
C LYS A 365 -13.61 -54.76 -16.44
N ARG A 366 -12.51 -55.11 -15.71
CA ARG A 366 -11.80 -56.34 -15.24
C ARG A 366 -10.55 -56.76 -16.06
N LEU A 367 -9.33 -56.50 -15.53
CA LEU A 367 -8.01 -57.21 -15.70
C LEU A 367 -6.96 -56.45 -14.83
N ARG A 368 -6.32 -56.93 -13.75
CA ARG A 368 -5.48 -58.12 -13.43
C ARG A 368 -4.18 -58.26 -14.26
N LYS A 369 -3.01 -58.17 -13.61
CA LYS A 369 -2.04 -59.29 -13.43
C LYS A 369 -0.90 -59.04 -12.40
N HIS A 370 -0.85 -59.85 -11.31
CA HIS A 370 0.28 -60.37 -10.50
C HIS A 370 1.50 -59.52 -10.02
N SER A 371 2.18 -59.80 -8.89
CA SER A 371 1.89 -60.43 -7.56
C SER A 371 3.19 -60.72 -6.76
N ILE A 372 3.10 -61.01 -5.44
CA ILE A 372 4.05 -61.84 -4.63
C ILE A 372 5.41 -61.15 -4.34
N VAL A 373 6.01 -61.16 -3.14
CA VAL A 373 5.68 -61.73 -1.79
C VAL A 373 6.42 -60.87 -0.71
N ASP A 374 6.29 -61.05 0.60
CA ASP A 374 5.19 -60.92 1.60
C ASP A 374 5.89 -61.10 3.01
N GLU A 375 5.15 -61.04 4.15
CA GLU A 375 5.63 -61.26 5.56
C GLU A 375 6.66 -60.25 6.15
N ASP A 376 6.88 -60.13 7.48
CA ASP A 376 5.98 -60.01 8.66
C ASP A 376 6.87 -59.64 9.90
N LEU A 377 6.30 -59.16 11.02
CA LEU A 377 6.70 -59.40 12.45
C LEU A 377 6.33 -58.28 13.46
N ASN A 378 6.16 -58.69 14.72
CA ASN A 378 5.81 -57.86 15.89
C ASN A 378 7.02 -57.65 16.82
N GLU A 379 6.90 -56.76 17.83
CA GLU A 379 6.89 -57.17 19.26
C GLU A 379 6.58 -55.99 20.22
N ASP A 380 6.18 -56.31 21.46
CA ASP A 380 5.74 -55.40 22.53
C ASP A 380 6.89 -54.85 23.42
N ILE A 381 6.59 -53.97 24.39
CA ILE A 381 6.86 -54.13 25.85
C ILE A 381 6.60 -52.82 26.66
N ASN A 382 6.16 -53.03 27.91
CA ASN A 382 5.78 -52.19 29.08
C ASN A 382 6.70 -50.97 29.47
N ASP A 383 6.66 -50.24 30.62
CA ASP A 383 5.93 -50.19 31.95
C ASP A 383 6.21 -48.78 32.60
N GLU A 384 5.80 -48.28 33.80
CA GLU A 384 4.95 -48.69 34.95
C GLU A 384 4.45 -47.43 35.75
N LEU A 385 3.14 -47.32 36.07
CA LEU A 385 2.45 -46.40 37.04
C LEU A 385 2.96 -44.92 37.12
N LYS A 386 2.88 -44.04 38.15
CA LYS A 386 2.26 -43.82 39.51
C LYS A 386 1.89 -42.29 39.58
N LEU A 387 1.00 -41.68 40.39
CA LEU A 387 -0.10 -42.06 41.33
C LEU A 387 -1.06 -40.83 41.60
N PHE A 388 -1.85 -40.87 42.69
CA PHE A 388 -2.93 -39.97 43.21
C PHE A 388 -2.44 -38.80 44.13
N PRO A 389 -3.27 -37.90 44.77
CA PRO A 389 -4.73 -37.91 45.10
C PRO A 389 -5.53 -36.62 44.69
N LYS A 390 -6.85 -36.42 44.84
CA LYS A 390 -7.87 -36.62 45.93
C LYS A 390 -7.54 -35.79 47.21
N THR A 391 -8.46 -35.20 47.98
CA THR A 391 -9.87 -35.51 48.36
C THR A 391 -10.59 -34.18 48.76
N GLU A 392 -11.87 -33.94 48.43
CA GLU A 392 -13.07 -33.97 49.33
C GLU A 392 -13.17 -32.93 50.48
N SER A 393 -14.34 -32.40 50.92
CA SER A 393 -15.74 -32.47 50.43
C SER A 393 -16.70 -31.48 51.17
N TRP A 394 -18.01 -31.57 50.87
CA TRP A 394 -19.20 -31.09 51.65
C TRP A 394 -19.61 -29.60 51.52
N LYS A 395 -20.91 -29.22 51.59
CA LYS A 395 -22.16 -29.96 51.91
C LYS A 395 -23.45 -29.26 51.37
N LYS A 396 -24.42 -30.06 50.87
CA LYS A 396 -25.92 -29.98 50.95
C LYS A 396 -26.70 -28.63 50.77
N ALA A 397 -27.99 -28.59 50.42
CA ALA A 397 -28.93 -29.45 49.66
C ALA A 397 -30.36 -28.83 49.73
N TYR A 398 -31.25 -29.14 48.78
CA TYR A 398 -32.63 -29.62 48.99
C TYR A 398 -33.25 -30.12 47.66
N SER A 399 -34.34 -30.89 47.70
CA SER A 399 -34.85 -31.64 46.53
C SER A 399 -36.38 -31.88 46.55
N THR A 400 -36.94 -32.19 45.38
CA THR A 400 -38.23 -32.91 45.16
C THR A 400 -38.20 -33.33 43.67
N HIS A 401 -38.04 -34.61 43.32
CA HIS A 401 -39.06 -35.70 43.22
C HIS A 401 -40.20 -35.38 42.22
N LYS A 402 -40.62 -36.30 41.31
CA LYS A 402 -40.31 -37.75 41.19
C LYS A 402 -40.38 -38.25 39.72
N ASP A 403 -39.92 -39.49 39.53
CA ASP A 403 -39.54 -40.16 38.27
C ASP A 403 -40.69 -40.93 37.58
N TYR A 404 -40.49 -41.33 36.31
CA TYR A 404 -40.57 -42.74 35.87
C TYR A 404 -39.99 -42.98 34.44
N SER A 405 -39.04 -43.94 34.35
CA SER A 405 -38.73 -44.91 33.25
C SER A 405 -38.93 -44.59 31.75
N ASP A 406 -38.10 -45.07 30.80
CA ASP A 406 -36.79 -45.75 30.80
C ASP A 406 -36.26 -45.88 29.34
N LYS A 407 -34.97 -46.26 29.16
CA LYS A 407 -34.30 -46.79 27.94
C LYS A 407 -34.01 -45.86 26.75
N GLY A 408 -32.82 -45.27 26.81
CA GLY A 408 -31.69 -45.89 26.09
C GLY A 408 -31.25 -45.26 24.76
N PHE A 409 -30.13 -44.52 24.80
CA PHE A 409 -29.28 -44.26 23.63
C PHE A 409 -27.79 -44.41 23.98
N GLY A 410 -27.01 -44.95 23.05
CA GLY A 410 -25.60 -45.27 23.25
C GLY A 410 -24.64 -44.10 23.00
N LEU A 411 -23.38 -44.30 23.41
CA LEU A 411 -22.28 -43.34 23.24
C LEU A 411 -22.07 -42.93 21.77
N LYS A 412 -22.07 -41.62 21.51
CA LYS A 412 -21.19 -41.02 20.48
C LYS A 412 -20.40 -39.88 21.12
N SER A 413 -19.08 -39.95 21.01
CA SER A 413 -18.16 -38.97 21.61
C SER A 413 -18.25 -37.62 20.88
N LYS A 414 -18.50 -36.54 21.61
CA LYS A 414 -18.35 -35.18 21.07
C LYS A 414 -16.86 -34.85 20.94
N ARG A 415 -16.30 -35.01 19.74
CA ARG A 415 -15.08 -34.29 19.35
C ARG A 415 -15.38 -32.79 19.42
N THR A 416 -14.79 -32.07 20.36
CA THR A 416 -14.86 -30.62 20.43
C THR A 416 -13.93 -30.01 19.38
N SER A 417 -14.49 -29.55 18.26
CA SER A 417 -13.76 -28.70 17.32
C SER A 417 -13.40 -27.37 17.98
N SER A 418 -12.12 -27.14 18.24
CA SER A 418 -11.61 -25.85 18.74
C SER A 418 -11.70 -24.81 17.63
N GLY A 419 -12.80 -24.05 17.58
CA GLY A 419 -12.98 -22.98 16.61
C GLY A 419 -11.88 -21.91 16.72
N THR A 420 -11.31 -21.53 15.58
CA THR A 420 -10.33 -20.44 15.49
C THR A 420 -10.97 -19.13 15.95
N LYS A 421 -10.34 -18.43 16.90
CA LYS A 421 -10.95 -17.29 17.59
C LYS A 421 -10.32 -15.98 17.13
N MET A 422 -11.18 -15.06 16.68
CA MET A 422 -10.84 -13.67 16.38
C MET A 422 -10.19 -12.98 17.60
N GLN A 423 -9.05 -12.33 17.39
CA GLN A 423 -8.34 -11.59 18.43
C GLN A 423 -9.22 -10.46 19.00
N LEU A 424 -9.28 -10.37 20.33
CA LEU A 424 -9.97 -9.30 21.07
C LEU A 424 -9.22 -7.97 20.99
N ALA A 425 -9.96 -6.86 21.16
CA ALA A 425 -9.41 -5.52 21.24
C ALA A 425 -8.46 -5.37 22.45
N PHE A 426 -7.36 -4.64 22.28
CA PHE A 426 -6.39 -4.35 23.34
C PHE A 426 -5.71 -2.97 23.17
N GLN A 427 -5.27 -2.42 24.29
CA GLN A 427 -4.55 -1.14 24.36
C GLN A 427 -3.02 -1.39 24.32
N PRO A 428 -2.23 -0.66 23.51
CA PRO A 428 -0.78 -0.82 23.49
C PRO A 428 -0.15 -0.50 24.86
N GLY A 429 0.75 -1.38 25.33
CA GLY A 429 1.42 -1.21 26.62
C GLY A 429 0.56 -1.47 27.86
N ALA A 430 -0.65 -2.02 27.72
CA ALA A 430 -1.46 -2.49 28.86
C ALA A 430 -1.09 -3.92 29.28
N THR A 431 -1.40 -4.29 30.53
CA THR A 431 -1.28 -5.67 31.04
C THR A 431 -2.61 -6.19 31.61
N PRO A 432 -2.90 -7.51 31.55
CA PRO A 432 -4.15 -8.07 32.05
C PRO A 432 -4.36 -7.84 33.55
N VAL A 433 -5.61 -7.63 33.96
CA VAL A 433 -5.99 -7.37 35.35
C VAL A 433 -5.69 -8.58 36.25
N GLN A 434 -4.77 -8.36 37.19
CA GLN A 434 -4.38 -9.14 38.36
C GLN A 434 -5.29 -8.95 39.61
N PRO A 435 -6.13 -9.86 40.15
CA PRO A 435 -6.85 -9.54 41.38
C PRO A 435 -5.86 -9.28 42.54
N GLY A 436 -6.03 -8.16 43.25
CA GLY A 436 -5.13 -7.73 44.32
C GLY A 436 -3.72 -7.30 43.87
N LYS A 437 -3.46 -7.15 42.56
CA LYS A 437 -2.18 -6.68 42.01
C LYS A 437 -2.33 -5.43 41.17
N ARG A 438 -1.30 -4.58 41.21
CA ARG A 438 -1.15 -3.43 40.32
C ARG A 438 -0.85 -3.89 38.89
N HIS A 439 -1.55 -3.33 37.90
CA HIS A 439 -1.39 -3.60 36.47
C HIS A 439 -1.17 -2.29 35.67
N PHE A 440 -0.66 -2.40 34.44
CA PHE A 440 -0.48 -1.26 33.54
C PHE A 440 -1.76 -1.06 32.69
N LEU A 441 -2.29 0.16 32.67
CA LEU A 441 -3.31 0.57 31.68
C LEU A 441 -2.66 1.14 30.41
N CYS A 442 -1.44 1.69 30.53
CA CYS A 442 -0.60 2.14 29.43
C CYS A 442 0.86 2.19 29.90
N TYR A 443 1.81 1.77 29.06
CA TYR A 443 3.25 1.97 29.22
C TYR A 443 3.79 2.37 27.85
N ASN A 444 4.33 3.58 27.74
CA ASN A 444 4.97 4.09 26.53
C ASN A 444 6.29 4.81 26.84
N MET A 445 6.88 5.47 25.84
CA MET A 445 8.14 6.22 25.97
C MET A 445 8.04 7.50 26.81
N LEU A 446 6.84 7.96 27.17
CA LEU A 446 6.62 9.14 28.02
C LEU A 446 6.46 8.76 29.50
N GLY A 447 5.75 7.67 29.77
CA GLY A 447 5.44 7.26 31.13
C GLY A 447 4.64 5.96 31.25
N THR A 448 4.10 5.74 32.45
CA THR A 448 3.26 4.61 32.83
C THR A 448 1.99 5.07 33.53
N ILE A 449 0.84 4.64 33.02
CA ILE A 449 -0.44 4.69 33.74
C ILE A 449 -0.65 3.33 34.38
N THR A 450 -0.82 3.30 35.69
CA THR A 450 -1.02 2.06 36.46
C THR A 450 -2.31 2.11 37.26
N SER A 451 -2.96 0.96 37.42
CA SER A 451 -4.19 0.82 38.21
C SER A 451 -4.06 -0.31 39.24
N ILE A 452 -4.65 -0.13 40.41
CA ILE A 452 -4.83 -1.14 41.46
C ILE A 452 -6.27 -1.10 41.97
N GLU A 453 -6.90 -2.26 42.10
CA GLU A 453 -8.25 -2.41 42.64
C GLU A 453 -8.20 -2.57 44.16
N HIS A 454 -8.95 -1.74 44.90
CA HIS A 454 -8.98 -1.72 46.37
C HIS A 454 -10.41 -1.41 46.86
N ASP A 455 -10.97 -2.29 47.69
CA ASP A 455 -12.33 -2.17 48.28
C ASP A 455 -13.45 -1.80 47.28
N GLY A 456 -13.35 -2.28 46.04
CA GLY A 456 -14.34 -2.07 44.98
C GLY A 456 -14.19 -0.79 44.15
N ASN A 457 -13.24 0.09 44.48
CA ASN A 457 -12.81 1.21 43.63
C ASN A 457 -11.44 0.91 43.01
N SER A 458 -11.08 1.59 41.92
CA SER A 458 -9.71 1.56 41.38
C SER A 458 -8.92 2.80 41.80
N HIS A 459 -7.61 2.67 41.99
CA HIS A 459 -6.72 3.81 42.17
C HIS A 459 -5.71 3.89 41.03
N ILE A 460 -5.66 5.05 40.37
CA ILE A 460 -4.85 5.28 39.17
C ILE A 460 -3.72 6.26 39.49
N GLU A 461 -2.49 5.85 39.17
CA GLU A 461 -1.28 6.68 39.24
C GLU A 461 -0.66 6.83 37.84
N ILE A 462 -0.18 8.05 37.54
CA ILE A 462 0.47 8.42 36.28
C ILE A 462 1.91 8.87 36.61
N ASP A 463 2.89 8.03 36.28
CA ASP A 463 4.32 8.35 36.41
C ASP A 463 4.89 8.70 35.04
N PHE A 464 5.63 9.80 34.92
CA PHE A 464 6.46 10.10 33.76
C PHE A 464 7.90 9.62 33.96
N HIS A 465 8.58 9.23 32.88
CA HIS A 465 10.00 8.87 32.96
C HIS A 465 10.90 10.10 33.16
N ASP A 466 10.52 11.26 32.58
CA ASP A 466 11.14 12.55 32.84
C ASP A 466 10.32 13.37 33.85
N THR A 467 10.75 13.32 35.12
CA THR A 467 10.14 14.08 36.23
C THR A 467 10.59 15.55 36.31
N GLY A 468 11.47 16.00 35.41
CA GLY A 468 11.98 17.37 35.34
C GLY A 468 11.22 18.24 34.33
N ARG A 469 10.82 17.66 33.18
CA ARG A 469 10.08 18.35 32.11
C ARG A 469 8.56 18.17 32.21
N CYS A 470 8.08 17.04 32.73
CA CYS A 470 6.65 16.74 32.81
C CYS A 470 6.01 17.27 34.10
N PRO A 471 4.73 17.71 34.07
CA PRO A 471 4.02 18.13 35.27
C PRO A 471 3.74 16.95 36.20
N ARG A 472 3.80 17.16 37.51
CA ARG A 472 3.40 16.15 38.51
C ARG A 472 1.88 16.06 38.58
N VAL A 473 1.33 14.93 38.14
CA VAL A 473 -0.12 14.67 38.18
C VAL A 473 -0.47 13.95 39.48
N PRO A 474 -1.41 14.46 40.29
CA PRO A 474 -1.91 13.73 41.46
C PRO A 474 -2.57 12.40 41.06
N SER A 475 -2.45 11.38 41.92
CA SER A 475 -3.19 10.13 41.73
C SER A 475 -4.70 10.35 41.93
N MET A 476 -5.52 9.53 41.26
CA MET A 476 -6.97 9.67 41.24
C MET A 476 -7.69 8.41 41.70
N THR A 477 -8.82 8.59 42.37
CA THR A 477 -9.78 7.50 42.64
C THR A 477 -10.71 7.36 41.44
N ASP A 478 -10.83 6.13 40.94
CA ASP A 478 -11.65 5.76 39.81
C ASP A 478 -12.88 4.96 40.30
N TYR A 479 -14.04 5.58 40.10
CA TYR A 479 -15.38 5.07 40.43
C TYR A 479 -16.08 4.43 39.22
N PHE A 480 -15.48 4.50 38.02
CA PHE A 480 -16.00 3.93 36.78
C PHE A 480 -15.40 2.54 36.48
N GLY A 481 -14.20 2.26 37.01
CA GLY A 481 -13.45 1.03 36.80
C GLY A 481 -12.94 0.94 35.37
N PHE A 482 -12.13 1.94 34.99
CA PHE A 482 -11.45 2.07 33.71
C PHE A 482 -10.50 0.90 33.45
N THR A 483 -10.52 0.38 32.21
CA THR A 483 -9.69 -0.77 31.78
C THR A 483 -8.85 -0.44 30.55
N MET A 484 -8.88 0.81 30.08
CA MET A 484 -8.19 1.30 28.90
C MET A 484 -7.68 2.70 29.20
N ALA A 485 -6.42 3.00 28.84
CA ALA A 485 -5.90 4.35 28.91
C ALA A 485 -4.91 4.66 27.78
N SER A 486 -4.76 5.93 27.44
CA SER A 486 -3.65 6.40 26.59
C SER A 486 -3.04 7.66 27.19
N LEU A 487 -1.73 7.82 27.03
CA LEU A 487 -0.92 8.91 27.57
C LEU A 487 -0.19 9.65 26.44
N ASN A 488 -0.26 10.99 26.43
CA ASN A 488 0.60 11.83 25.58
C ASN A 488 1.16 13.01 26.40
N GLU A 489 1.83 13.97 25.75
CA GLU A 489 2.39 15.15 26.42
C GLU A 489 1.31 16.14 26.91
N ASN A 490 0.17 16.20 26.21
CA ASN A 490 -0.95 17.12 26.50
C ASN A 490 -1.85 16.64 27.64
N GLY A 491 -1.98 15.33 27.85
CA GLY A 491 -3.01 14.76 28.71
C GLY A 491 -3.05 13.23 28.78
N SER A 492 -4.11 12.76 29.43
CA SER A 492 -4.44 11.34 29.56
C SER A 492 -5.92 11.10 29.24
N VAL A 493 -6.22 9.96 28.65
CA VAL A 493 -7.60 9.50 28.39
C VAL A 493 -7.81 8.14 29.04
N PHE A 494 -9.02 7.91 29.53
CA PHE A 494 -9.46 6.69 30.19
C PHE A 494 -10.80 6.23 29.62
N ALA A 495 -11.01 4.92 29.53
CA ALA A 495 -12.32 4.36 29.20
C ALA A 495 -12.60 3.03 29.91
N ASN A 496 -13.89 2.75 30.14
CA ASN A 496 -14.40 1.48 30.62
C ASN A 496 -15.39 0.87 29.59
N PRO A 497 -15.42 -0.47 29.43
CA PRO A 497 -16.51 -1.14 28.73
C PRO A 497 -17.80 -1.07 29.57
N CYS A 498 -18.96 -1.29 28.95
CA CYS A 498 -20.23 -1.31 29.68
C CYS A 498 -20.25 -2.48 30.68
N LYS A 499 -20.60 -2.20 31.96
CA LYS A 499 -20.66 -3.19 33.05
C LYS A 499 -22.12 -3.40 33.49
N GLY A 500 -22.97 -3.80 32.54
CA GLY A 500 -24.41 -3.98 32.73
C GLY A 500 -25.20 -2.67 32.73
N GLU A 501 -26.53 -2.77 32.77
CA GLU A 501 -27.49 -1.67 32.49
C GLU A 501 -27.28 -0.38 33.29
N LYS A 502 -26.68 -0.46 34.49
CA LYS A 502 -26.44 0.70 35.35
C LYS A 502 -25.11 1.43 35.06
N ASN A 503 -24.14 0.75 34.43
CA ASN A 503 -22.79 1.27 34.23
C ASN A 503 -22.52 1.44 32.73
N MET A 504 -22.98 2.56 32.19
CA MET A 504 -22.67 3.03 30.83
C MET A 504 -21.17 3.11 30.59
N SER A 505 -20.75 2.77 29.37
CA SER A 505 -19.38 3.02 28.93
C SER A 505 -19.12 4.53 28.94
N THR A 506 -17.99 4.93 29.52
CA THR A 506 -17.61 6.31 29.79
C THR A 506 -16.19 6.55 29.29
N LEU A 507 -16.01 7.56 28.47
CA LEU A 507 -14.72 8.12 28.07
C LEU A 507 -14.43 9.34 28.96
N MET A 508 -13.24 9.44 29.53
CA MET A 508 -12.81 10.60 30.33
C MET A 508 -11.47 11.11 29.82
N TYR A 509 -11.33 12.42 29.65
CA TYR A 509 -10.07 13.07 29.28
C TYR A 509 -9.65 14.09 30.33
N ARG A 510 -8.35 14.04 30.66
CA ARG A 510 -7.69 14.85 31.68
C ARG A 510 -6.43 15.48 31.06
N PRO A 511 -6.50 16.74 30.59
CA PRO A 511 -5.31 17.46 30.11
C PRO A 511 -4.38 17.80 31.28
N PHE A 512 -3.08 17.84 31.01
CA PHE A 512 -2.05 18.20 31.97
C PHE A 512 -1.70 19.70 31.92
N SER A 513 -1.97 20.35 30.78
CA SER A 513 -1.72 21.78 30.56
C SER A 513 -2.99 22.46 30.03
N CYS A 514 -3.69 23.20 30.89
CA CYS A 514 -4.81 24.04 30.48
C CYS A 514 -4.85 25.36 31.26
N TRP A 515 -5.40 26.39 30.62
CA TRP A 515 -5.62 27.72 31.22
C TRP A 515 -6.96 27.83 31.97
N ALA A 516 -7.84 26.83 31.84
CA ALA A 516 -9.18 26.83 32.42
C ALA A 516 -9.28 25.91 33.65
N ASN A 517 -9.95 26.39 34.70
CA ASN A 517 -10.03 25.72 36.01
C ASN A 517 -10.84 24.40 36.03
N ASN A 518 -11.56 24.08 34.95
CA ASN A 518 -12.31 22.83 34.80
C ASN A 518 -12.19 22.35 33.34
N SER A 519 -11.00 21.86 33.00
CA SER A 519 -10.60 21.38 31.68
C SER A 519 -10.80 19.87 31.49
N GLU A 520 -11.07 19.15 32.57
CA GLU A 520 -11.39 17.73 32.56
C GLU A 520 -12.84 17.52 32.10
N TRP A 521 -13.07 16.53 31.25
CA TRP A 521 -14.41 16.20 30.75
C TRP A 521 -14.62 14.69 30.63
N SER A 522 -15.89 14.29 30.65
CA SER A 522 -16.29 12.91 30.38
C SER A 522 -17.51 12.86 29.45
N MET A 523 -17.61 11.79 28.69
CA MET A 523 -18.66 11.50 27.72
C MET A 523 -19.17 10.09 27.98
N ARG A 524 -20.49 9.90 28.03
CA ARG A 524 -21.13 8.59 28.23
C ARG A 524 -21.70 8.08 26.92
N PHE A 525 -21.72 6.75 26.77
CA PHE A 525 -22.27 6.06 25.61
C PHE A 525 -23.44 5.19 26.04
N GLU A 526 -24.58 5.39 25.38
CA GLU A 526 -25.80 4.60 25.52
C GLU A 526 -25.88 3.63 24.34
N GLY A 527 -26.10 2.34 24.61
CA GLY A 527 -26.10 1.27 23.58
C GLY A 527 -24.72 0.92 22.97
N GLU A 528 -23.74 1.82 23.04
CA GLU A 528 -22.35 1.62 22.62
C GLU A 528 -21.41 1.36 23.80
N GLU A 529 -20.38 0.52 23.58
CA GLU A 529 -19.25 0.38 24.50
C GLU A 529 -17.94 0.76 23.80
N VAL A 530 -17.07 1.53 24.46
CA VAL A 530 -15.72 1.81 23.97
C VAL A 530 -14.87 0.54 24.05
N LYS A 531 -14.12 0.25 22.97
CA LYS A 531 -13.21 -0.90 22.86
C LYS A 531 -11.73 -0.51 22.86
N VAL A 532 -11.39 0.68 22.34
CA VAL A 532 -10.01 1.20 22.26
C VAL A 532 -10.04 2.73 22.34
N VAL A 533 -9.00 3.33 22.94
CA VAL A 533 -8.79 4.79 23.00
C VAL A 533 -7.42 5.20 22.45
N ALA A 534 -7.33 6.38 21.84
CA ALA A 534 -6.08 6.94 21.33
C ALA A 534 -6.03 8.47 21.51
N LEU A 535 -4.82 9.03 21.59
CA LEU A 535 -4.57 10.47 21.75
C LEU A 535 -3.61 11.00 20.68
N GLY A 536 -3.85 12.24 20.26
CA GLY A 536 -2.85 13.08 19.61
C GLY A 536 -2.86 14.49 20.19
N VAL A 537 -2.16 15.42 19.55
CA VAL A 537 -1.77 16.72 20.15
C VAL A 537 -2.95 17.63 20.51
N ALA A 538 -4.10 17.53 19.82
CA ALA A 538 -5.26 18.39 20.07
C ALA A 538 -6.60 17.64 19.96
N TRP A 539 -6.56 16.31 20.01
CA TRP A 539 -7.70 15.43 19.74
C TRP A 539 -7.64 14.13 20.54
N VAL A 540 -8.83 13.60 20.82
CA VAL A 540 -9.06 12.34 21.53
C VAL A 540 -9.89 11.44 20.62
N ALA A 541 -9.53 10.17 20.48
CA ALA A 541 -10.30 9.20 19.69
C ALA A 541 -10.75 8.04 20.58
N ALA A 542 -12.01 7.63 20.39
CA ALA A 542 -12.58 6.41 20.97
C ALA A 542 -13.24 5.60 19.85
N ILE A 543 -13.06 4.27 19.89
CA ILE A 543 -13.65 3.35 18.91
C ILE A 543 -14.59 2.41 19.65
N THR A 544 -15.84 2.28 19.19
CA THR A 544 -16.90 1.54 19.89
C THR A 544 -17.23 0.19 19.25
N SER A 545 -17.99 -0.65 19.97
CA SER A 545 -18.47 -1.97 19.53
C SER A 545 -19.26 -1.97 18.21
N LEU A 546 -19.88 -0.85 17.84
CA LEU A 546 -20.59 -0.68 16.57
C LEU A 546 -19.64 -0.33 15.40
N ASN A 547 -18.33 -0.53 15.58
CA ASN A 547 -17.26 -0.15 14.66
C ASN A 547 -17.25 1.36 14.33
N ILE A 548 -17.70 2.20 15.27
CA ILE A 548 -17.73 3.66 15.10
C ILE A 548 -16.48 4.27 15.73
N LEU A 549 -15.68 4.96 14.91
CA LEU A 549 -14.61 5.85 15.34
C LEU A 549 -15.18 7.24 15.62
N ARG A 550 -15.11 7.66 16.89
CA ARG A 550 -15.56 8.96 17.39
C ARG A 550 -14.35 9.81 17.77
N ILE A 551 -14.21 10.98 17.14
CA ILE A 551 -13.09 11.91 17.34
C ILE A 551 -13.60 13.19 18.02
N PHE A 552 -13.01 13.50 19.16
CA PHE A 552 -13.27 14.66 20.00
C PHE A 552 -12.09 15.64 19.92
N THR A 553 -12.31 16.92 20.18
CA THR A 553 -11.22 17.86 20.46
C THR A 553 -10.69 17.68 21.88
N GLU A 554 -9.53 18.26 22.18
CA GLU A 554 -9.00 18.40 23.55
C GLU A 554 -10.02 18.97 24.56
N GLY A 555 -10.93 19.85 24.10
CA GLY A 555 -12.01 20.44 24.89
C GLY A 555 -13.35 19.68 24.85
N GLY A 556 -13.37 18.42 24.39
CA GLY A 556 -14.55 17.54 24.46
C GLY A 556 -15.61 17.72 23.37
N LEU A 557 -15.40 18.64 22.42
CA LEU A 557 -16.32 18.81 21.28
C LEU A 557 -16.23 17.58 20.36
N GLN A 558 -17.35 16.89 20.14
CA GLN A 558 -17.48 15.87 19.10
C GLN A 558 -17.26 16.50 17.73
N ARG A 559 -16.16 16.13 17.05
CA ARG A 559 -15.70 16.78 15.82
C ARG A 559 -15.97 15.94 14.57
N HIS A 560 -15.66 14.64 14.63
CA HIS A 560 -15.87 13.71 13.51
C HIS A 560 -16.37 12.35 14.01
N ILE A 561 -17.24 11.70 13.24
CA ILE A 561 -17.76 10.35 13.49
C ILE A 561 -17.62 9.58 12.18
N LEU A 562 -16.98 8.42 12.20
CA LEU A 562 -16.64 7.60 11.04
C LEU A 562 -16.95 6.13 11.30
N SER A 563 -17.45 5.41 10.30
CA SER A 563 -17.57 3.94 10.37
C SER A 563 -16.26 3.26 9.95
N LEU A 564 -15.95 2.14 10.60
CA LEU A 564 -14.84 1.25 10.25
C LEU A 564 -15.39 -0.05 9.65
N ASP A 565 -14.69 -0.61 8.66
CA ASP A 565 -15.16 -1.76 7.87
C ASP A 565 -15.19 -3.09 8.66
N GLY A 566 -14.71 -3.12 9.91
CA GLY A 566 -14.73 -4.33 10.75
C GLY A 566 -14.27 -4.09 12.20
N PRO A 567 -14.35 -5.13 13.05
CA PRO A 567 -14.02 -5.04 14.48
C PRO A 567 -12.61 -4.54 14.75
N VAL A 568 -12.49 -3.56 15.65
CA VAL A 568 -11.19 -2.98 16.05
C VAL A 568 -10.37 -3.96 16.90
N VAL A 569 -9.07 -4.02 16.62
CA VAL A 569 -8.08 -4.74 17.43
C VAL A 569 -7.31 -3.78 18.32
N THR A 570 -6.79 -2.69 17.76
CA THR A 570 -6.02 -1.70 18.51
C THR A 570 -5.89 -0.40 17.71
N ALA A 571 -5.46 0.67 18.37
CA ALA A 571 -5.26 1.98 17.79
C ALA A 571 -4.19 2.75 18.56
N SER A 572 -3.51 3.67 17.88
CA SER A 572 -2.48 4.54 18.45
C SER A 572 -2.55 5.90 17.77
N GLY A 573 -2.23 6.97 18.49
CA GLY A 573 -2.07 8.30 17.91
C GLY A 573 -0.62 8.78 17.97
N PHE A 574 -0.26 9.66 17.04
CA PHE A 574 1.01 10.40 17.02
C PHE A 574 0.77 11.75 16.35
N GLN A 575 1.00 12.84 17.08
CA GLN A 575 0.74 14.21 16.61
C GLN A 575 -0.68 14.40 16.04
N ASN A 576 -0.81 14.50 14.70
CA ASN A 576 -2.06 14.64 13.96
C ASN A 576 -2.51 13.36 13.23
N GLN A 577 -1.79 12.25 13.42
CA GLN A 577 -2.05 10.94 12.82
C GLN A 577 -2.73 10.00 13.84
N LEU A 578 -3.81 9.35 13.42
CA LEU A 578 -4.46 8.26 14.14
C LEU A 578 -4.30 6.98 13.31
N ALA A 579 -3.58 5.99 13.85
CA ALA A 579 -3.50 4.65 13.28
C ALA A 579 -4.51 3.72 13.97
N VAL A 580 -5.23 2.92 13.18
CA VAL A 580 -6.24 1.96 13.63
C VAL A 580 -6.02 0.63 12.94
N VAL A 581 -6.16 -0.48 13.68
CA VAL A 581 -6.13 -1.85 13.14
C VAL A 581 -7.50 -2.50 13.33
N THR A 582 -8.04 -3.09 12.26
CA THR A 582 -9.32 -3.79 12.24
C THR A 582 -9.20 -5.18 11.61
N HIS A 583 -10.03 -6.12 12.05
CA HIS A 583 -10.26 -7.37 11.32
C HIS A 583 -10.99 -7.10 10.00
N VAL A 584 -10.63 -7.85 8.96
CA VAL A 584 -11.27 -7.79 7.62
C VAL A 584 -12.21 -8.97 7.38
N SER A 585 -11.90 -10.10 8.01
CA SER A 585 -12.67 -11.34 7.96
C SER A 585 -12.42 -12.13 9.24
N ASP A 586 -13.14 -13.22 9.42
CA ASP A 586 -12.77 -14.25 10.39
C ASP A 586 -11.37 -14.83 10.11
N CYS A 587 -10.84 -15.51 11.13
CA CYS A 587 -9.54 -16.18 11.07
C CYS A 587 -9.52 -17.26 9.99
N LEU A 588 -8.39 -17.43 9.31
CA LEU A 588 -8.21 -18.57 8.41
C LEU A 588 -8.19 -19.90 9.19
N PRO A 589 -8.46 -21.06 8.55
CA PRO A 589 -8.36 -22.38 9.20
C PRO A 589 -6.97 -22.68 9.80
N SER A 590 -5.92 -22.01 9.32
CA SER A 590 -4.56 -21.99 9.85
C SER A 590 -4.40 -21.19 11.16
N ASN A 591 -5.48 -20.63 11.71
CA ASN A 591 -5.53 -19.70 12.85
C ASN A 591 -4.84 -18.33 12.61
N ASP A 592 -4.59 -17.97 11.34
CA ASP A 592 -4.07 -16.65 10.97
C ASP A 592 -5.12 -15.55 11.20
N GLN A 593 -4.70 -14.41 11.77
CA GLN A 593 -5.53 -13.23 11.99
C GLN A 593 -5.52 -12.32 10.75
N MET A 594 -6.70 -11.96 10.24
CA MET A 594 -6.85 -11.24 8.96
C MET A 594 -7.00 -9.72 9.16
N LEU A 595 -5.88 -9.05 9.40
CA LEU A 595 -5.83 -7.65 9.83
C LEU A 595 -5.57 -6.64 8.68
N GLU A 596 -6.21 -5.48 8.78
CA GLU A 596 -5.92 -4.28 7.99
C GLU A 596 -5.58 -3.11 8.93
N PHE A 597 -4.63 -2.27 8.52
CA PHE A 597 -4.31 -1.01 9.19
C PHE A 597 -4.75 0.19 8.34
N ARG A 598 -5.13 1.28 9.01
CA ARG A 598 -5.49 2.57 8.43
C ARG A 598 -4.82 3.68 9.22
N VAL A 599 -4.33 4.71 8.54
CA VAL A 599 -3.87 5.94 9.19
C VAL A 599 -4.66 7.12 8.67
N PHE A 600 -5.27 7.87 9.58
CA PHE A 600 -6.04 9.08 9.33
C PHE A 600 -5.25 10.31 9.79
N ASN A 601 -5.19 11.36 8.98
CA ASN A 601 -4.68 12.66 9.37
C ASN A 601 -5.85 13.54 9.84
N ILE A 602 -6.00 13.68 11.15
CA ILE A 602 -7.16 14.33 11.79
C ILE A 602 -7.14 15.86 11.60
N ALA A 603 -5.97 16.45 11.38
CA ALA A 603 -5.86 17.88 11.06
C ALA A 603 -6.36 18.18 9.63
N LYS A 604 -6.00 17.34 8.65
CA LYS A 604 -6.34 17.51 7.22
C LYS A 604 -7.64 16.82 6.79
N GLY A 605 -8.18 15.91 7.61
CA GLY A 605 -9.38 15.11 7.27
C GLY A 605 -9.14 14.02 6.21
N THR A 606 -7.88 13.65 5.95
CA THR A 606 -7.50 12.68 4.90
C THR A 606 -7.10 11.32 5.49
N GLN A 607 -7.12 10.26 4.68
CA GLN A 607 -6.58 8.95 5.06
C GLN A 607 -5.27 8.68 4.29
N PRO A 608 -4.09 9.14 4.79
CA PRO A 608 -2.82 8.97 4.08
C PRO A 608 -2.37 7.52 3.86
N LEU A 609 -2.80 6.55 4.69
CA LEU A 609 -2.37 5.15 4.55
C LEU A 609 -3.54 4.16 4.75
N LYS A 610 -3.51 3.07 3.96
CA LYS A 610 -4.35 1.88 4.09
C LYS A 610 -3.56 0.66 3.62
N GLY A 611 -3.66 -0.47 4.31
CA GLY A 611 -3.08 -1.73 3.81
C GLY A 611 -3.31 -2.92 4.73
N ARG A 612 -3.06 -4.14 4.23
CA ARG A 612 -3.01 -5.33 5.09
C ARG A 612 -1.85 -5.20 6.08
N LEU A 613 -2.04 -5.71 7.30
CA LEU A 613 -1.01 -5.76 8.34
C LEU A 613 -0.38 -7.17 8.35
N PRO A 614 0.87 -7.34 7.87
CA PRO A 614 1.50 -8.65 7.77
C PRO A 614 1.96 -9.14 9.16
N LEU A 615 1.41 -10.26 9.59
CA LEU A 615 1.83 -11.01 10.77
C LEU A 615 2.65 -12.24 10.37
N SER A 616 3.35 -12.85 11.32
CA SER A 616 3.93 -14.19 11.10
C SER A 616 2.82 -15.26 11.03
N PRO A 617 2.95 -16.34 10.24
CA PRO A 617 1.94 -17.39 10.17
C PRO A 617 1.63 -17.99 11.55
N GLY A 618 0.34 -18.21 11.85
CA GLY A 618 -0.15 -18.68 13.14
C GLY A 618 0.11 -17.73 14.31
N SER A 619 0.26 -16.42 14.06
CA SER A 619 0.47 -15.41 15.10
C SER A 619 -0.63 -14.33 15.13
N HIS A 620 -0.74 -13.69 16.29
CA HIS A 620 -1.61 -12.55 16.55
C HIS A 620 -0.78 -11.31 16.94
N LEU A 621 -1.39 -10.11 16.83
CA LEU A 621 -0.75 -8.82 17.11
C LEU A 621 -0.57 -8.61 18.62
N THR A 622 0.58 -8.15 19.09
CA THR A 622 0.84 -7.97 20.54
C THR A 622 1.23 -6.55 20.94
N TRP A 623 1.77 -5.77 20.02
CA TRP A 623 1.97 -4.32 20.18
C TRP A 623 1.86 -3.64 18.81
N PHE A 624 1.33 -2.42 18.79
CA PHE A 624 1.19 -1.60 17.59
C PHE A 624 1.21 -0.13 18.01
N GLY A 625 1.90 0.71 17.25
CA GLY A 625 2.05 2.11 17.58
C GLY A 625 2.96 2.86 16.63
N PHE A 626 3.36 4.06 17.03
CA PHE A 626 4.39 4.82 16.34
C PHE A 626 5.70 4.77 17.15
N SER A 627 6.84 4.88 16.47
CA SER A 627 8.10 5.24 17.11
C SER A 627 8.07 6.69 17.64
N GLU A 628 9.03 7.08 18.47
CA GLU A 628 9.27 8.50 18.82
C GLU A 628 9.45 9.35 17.53
N ASP A 629 10.08 8.74 16.52
CA ASP A 629 10.28 9.26 15.17
C ASP A 629 9.01 9.36 14.29
N GLY A 630 7.84 8.93 14.78
CA GLY A 630 6.57 8.97 14.04
C GLY A 630 6.38 7.85 13.00
N GLN A 631 7.15 6.77 13.08
CA GLN A 631 7.12 5.66 12.13
C GLN A 631 6.16 4.56 12.59
N LEU A 632 5.17 4.22 11.77
CA LEU A 632 4.17 3.21 12.13
C LEU A 632 4.82 1.82 12.25
N SER A 633 4.56 1.14 13.36
CA SER A 633 5.30 -0.03 13.81
C SER A 633 4.37 -1.08 14.43
N SER A 634 4.71 -2.36 14.29
CA SER A 634 3.93 -3.50 14.78
C SER A 634 4.81 -4.63 15.31
N TYR A 635 4.32 -5.37 16.30
CA TYR A 635 5.00 -6.52 16.92
C TYR A 635 4.04 -7.70 17.05
N ASP A 636 4.46 -8.89 16.64
CA ASP A 636 3.64 -10.11 16.73
C ASP A 636 4.04 -11.04 17.89
N SER A 637 3.16 -11.99 18.17
CA SER A 637 3.33 -13.01 19.23
C SER A 637 4.43 -14.05 18.95
N LYS A 638 5.03 -14.06 17.75
CA LYS A 638 6.25 -14.83 17.46
C LYS A 638 7.53 -13.99 17.69
N GLY A 639 7.38 -12.71 18.03
CA GLY A 639 8.46 -11.82 18.44
C GLY A 639 9.10 -11.04 17.30
N VAL A 640 8.43 -10.92 16.15
CA VAL A 640 8.93 -10.15 14.99
C VAL A 640 8.39 -8.72 15.04
N LEU A 641 9.30 -7.74 15.05
CA LEU A 641 9.00 -6.31 14.91
C LEU A 641 9.03 -5.93 13.44
N ARG A 642 8.00 -5.21 12.98
CA ARG A 642 7.93 -4.66 11.62
C ARG A 642 7.68 -3.16 11.67
N VAL A 643 8.45 -2.39 10.89
CA VAL A 643 8.29 -0.94 10.74
C VAL A 643 7.86 -0.62 9.31
N PHE A 644 6.90 0.27 9.15
CA PHE A 644 6.33 0.65 7.86
C PHE A 644 7.19 1.69 7.13
N THR A 645 7.42 1.50 5.84
CA THR A 645 8.16 2.45 4.97
C THR A 645 7.41 2.77 3.69
N SER A 646 7.46 4.04 3.27
CA SER A 646 6.93 4.47 1.97
C SER A 646 7.85 4.16 0.78
N LEU A 647 9.10 3.72 1.00
CA LEU A 647 10.10 3.47 -0.05
C LEU A 647 9.65 2.47 -1.12
N TYR A 648 8.96 1.41 -0.69
CA TYR A 648 8.48 0.33 -1.56
C TYR A 648 6.95 0.34 -1.61
N GLY A 649 6.37 1.46 -2.05
CA GLY A 649 4.93 1.64 -2.24
C GLY A 649 4.07 1.59 -0.97
N GLY A 650 4.68 1.56 0.22
CA GLY A 650 4.00 1.30 1.49
C GLY A 650 4.15 -0.15 1.95
N SER A 651 5.36 -0.54 2.36
CA SER A 651 5.73 -1.90 2.76
C SER A 651 6.18 -1.99 4.21
N TRP A 652 6.16 -3.19 4.79
CA TRP A 652 6.57 -3.47 6.17
C TRP A 652 7.94 -4.17 6.23
N LEU A 653 8.91 -3.55 6.89
CA LEU A 653 10.28 -4.05 7.04
C LEU A 653 10.46 -4.78 8.39
N PRO A 654 10.91 -6.05 8.43
CA PRO A 654 11.21 -6.74 9.68
C PRO A 654 12.55 -6.22 10.25
N LEU A 655 12.50 -5.39 11.30
CA LEU A 655 13.68 -4.74 11.92
C LEU A 655 14.17 -5.39 13.22
N PHE A 656 13.45 -6.38 13.75
CA PHE A 656 13.91 -7.19 14.87
C PHE A 656 13.19 -8.54 14.89
N SER A 657 13.88 -9.59 15.31
CA SER A 657 13.30 -10.91 15.56
C SER A 657 13.83 -11.42 16.89
N GLY A 658 12.97 -11.50 17.90
CA GLY A 658 13.33 -12.04 19.21
C GLY A 658 13.89 -13.47 19.14
N SER A 659 13.53 -14.21 18.09
CA SER A 659 14.10 -15.52 17.74
C SER A 659 15.60 -15.52 17.49
N LYS A 660 16.17 -14.43 16.95
CA LYS A 660 17.62 -14.29 16.64
C LYS A 660 18.42 -13.85 17.87
N GLU A 661 17.81 -13.02 18.73
CA GLU A 661 18.44 -12.49 19.97
C GLU A 661 18.28 -13.43 21.18
N LYS A 662 17.49 -14.49 21.04
CA LYS A 662 17.09 -15.39 22.13
C LYS A 662 18.28 -16.11 22.77
N LYS A 663 18.57 -15.72 24.01
CA LYS A 663 19.00 -16.69 25.04
C LYS A 663 17.75 -17.46 25.49
N SER A 664 17.89 -18.74 25.79
CA SER A 664 16.77 -19.67 26.00
C SER A 664 15.74 -19.15 27.02
N ASP A 665 14.45 -19.30 26.67
CA ASP A 665 13.26 -18.87 27.43
C ASP A 665 13.05 -17.36 27.68
N GLU A 666 13.80 -16.48 27.00
CA GLU A 666 13.53 -15.03 27.07
C GLU A 666 12.44 -14.56 26.08
N ASN A 667 11.44 -13.84 26.59
CA ASN A 667 10.35 -13.25 25.82
C ASN A 667 10.26 -11.73 26.07
N TYR A 668 10.32 -10.94 25.01
CA TYR A 668 10.29 -9.48 25.08
C TYR A 668 8.84 -8.96 25.20
N TRP A 669 8.67 -7.75 25.76
CA TRP A 669 7.41 -7.02 25.80
C TRP A 669 7.69 -5.55 25.46
N ILE A 670 7.12 -5.05 24.37
CA ILE A 670 7.54 -3.78 23.75
C ILE A 670 6.88 -2.59 24.44
N VAL A 671 7.68 -1.57 24.74
CA VAL A 671 7.26 -0.27 25.26
C VAL A 671 7.24 0.78 24.15
N GLY A 672 8.26 0.79 23.30
CA GLY A 672 8.38 1.69 22.17
C GLY A 672 9.69 1.49 21.41
N LEU A 673 9.95 2.35 20.43
CA LEU A 673 11.18 2.34 19.64
C LEU A 673 11.52 3.75 19.10
N ASN A 674 12.79 3.90 18.75
CA ASN A 674 13.38 5.05 18.06
C ASN A 674 14.03 4.54 16.77
N ALA A 675 14.51 5.44 15.89
CA ALA A 675 15.07 5.09 14.58
C ALA A 675 16.09 3.93 14.54
N SER A 676 16.84 3.70 15.62
CA SER A 676 17.88 2.65 15.72
C SER A 676 17.71 1.64 16.86
N LYS A 677 16.79 1.86 17.81
CA LYS A 677 16.75 1.10 19.08
C LYS A 677 15.34 0.77 19.53
N LEU A 678 15.19 -0.43 20.10
CA LEU A 678 13.96 -1.00 20.63
C LEU A 678 13.98 -0.98 22.16
N PHE A 679 12.94 -0.43 22.77
CA PHE A 679 12.76 -0.35 24.22
C PHE A 679 11.72 -1.38 24.66
N CYS A 680 12.14 -2.35 25.47
CA CYS A 680 11.32 -3.48 25.86
C CYS A 680 11.67 -3.99 27.27
N ILE A 681 10.80 -4.84 27.83
CA ILE A 681 11.03 -5.55 29.08
C ILE A 681 11.27 -7.03 28.76
N VAL A 682 12.43 -7.57 29.17
CA VAL A 682 12.75 -8.99 29.08
C VAL A 682 12.01 -9.77 30.18
N ARG A 683 11.31 -10.84 29.79
CA ARG A 683 10.69 -11.82 30.71
C ARG A 683 11.39 -13.16 30.56
N LYS A 684 11.66 -13.84 31.69
CA LYS A 684 12.35 -15.14 31.75
C LYS A 684 11.43 -16.28 32.23
N SER A 685 10.12 -16.08 32.16
CA SER A 685 9.08 -16.97 32.69
C SER A 685 7.86 -16.95 31.78
N PRO A 686 6.98 -17.97 31.84
CA PRO A 686 5.76 -18.03 31.02
C PRO A 686 4.66 -17.01 31.40
N ASP A 687 4.91 -16.09 32.34
CA ASP A 687 4.00 -14.99 32.65
C ASP A 687 3.78 -14.11 31.39
N VAL A 688 2.52 -14.06 30.94
CA VAL A 688 2.12 -13.43 29.66
C VAL A 688 2.38 -11.91 29.65
N SER A 689 2.56 -11.28 30.81
CA SER A 689 2.75 -9.83 30.99
C SER A 689 3.75 -9.50 32.10
N PRO A 690 4.51 -8.40 32.01
CA PRO A 690 5.33 -7.93 33.13
C PRO A 690 4.47 -7.52 34.33
N GLN A 691 4.99 -7.75 35.54
CA GLN A 691 4.39 -7.26 36.79
C GLN A 691 4.84 -5.82 37.05
N VAL A 692 3.97 -4.98 37.65
CA VAL A 692 4.29 -3.56 37.90
C VAL A 692 5.28 -3.38 39.05
N MET A 693 5.23 -4.27 40.05
CA MET A 693 6.07 -4.25 41.25
C MET A 693 6.78 -5.60 41.42
N PRO A 694 8.11 -5.65 41.60
CA PRO A 694 9.06 -4.52 41.54
C PRO A 694 9.07 -3.85 40.14
N LYS A 695 9.39 -2.55 40.07
CA LYS A 695 9.35 -1.79 38.82
C LYS A 695 10.25 -2.46 37.77
N PRO A 696 9.72 -2.86 36.60
CA PRO A 696 10.48 -3.63 35.63
C PRO A 696 11.59 -2.78 35.01
N VAL A 697 12.75 -3.41 34.75
CA VAL A 697 13.88 -2.76 34.11
C VAL A 697 13.62 -2.65 32.61
N LEU A 698 13.67 -1.41 32.08
CA LEU A 698 13.60 -1.17 30.65
C LEU A 698 14.95 -1.55 30.00
N THR A 699 14.91 -2.57 29.15
CA THR A 699 16.06 -3.02 28.36
C THR A 699 16.04 -2.38 26.97
N VAL A 700 17.22 -2.08 26.45
CA VAL A 700 17.41 -1.46 25.14
C VAL A 700 18.12 -2.47 24.24
N LEU A 701 17.53 -2.77 23.08
CA LEU A 701 18.07 -3.68 22.07
C LEU A 701 18.28 -2.91 20.77
N ASP A 702 19.31 -3.27 20.01
CA ASP A 702 19.58 -2.65 18.70
C ASP A 702 18.75 -3.32 17.60
N LEU A 703 18.30 -2.54 16.62
CA LEU A 703 17.52 -3.04 15.48
C LEU A 703 18.44 -3.74 14.46
N SER A 704 17.99 -4.86 13.91
CA SER A 704 18.72 -5.59 12.87
C SER A 704 17.80 -6.42 11.96
N PHE A 705 18.18 -6.47 10.68
CA PHE A 705 17.48 -7.25 9.68
C PHE A 705 17.74 -8.77 9.84
N PRO A 706 16.76 -9.62 9.50
CA PRO A 706 16.97 -11.06 9.31
C PRO A 706 17.69 -11.31 7.97
N LEU A 707 18.95 -10.87 7.87
CA LEU A 707 19.80 -11.11 6.70
C LEU A 707 20.09 -12.61 6.52
N ALA A 708 20.24 -13.02 5.27
CA ALA A 708 20.79 -14.33 4.92
C ALA A 708 22.32 -14.28 5.01
N SER A 709 22.95 -15.37 5.47
CA SER A 709 24.40 -15.40 5.64
C SER A 709 25.15 -15.31 4.31
N SER A 710 26.14 -14.42 4.30
CA SER A 710 26.93 -13.99 3.15
C SER A 710 28.32 -14.62 3.25
N ASP A 711 28.86 -15.21 2.16
CA ASP A 711 30.22 -15.80 2.10
C ASP A 711 31.32 -14.94 2.75
N LEU A 712 31.09 -13.63 2.76
CA LEU A 712 32.01 -12.60 3.21
C LEU A 712 32.06 -12.43 4.73
N GLY A 713 31.11 -13.02 5.48
CA GLY A 713 30.96 -12.82 6.93
C GLY A 713 30.60 -11.39 7.35
N ALA A 714 30.21 -10.54 6.40
CA ALA A 714 30.06 -9.09 6.58
C ALA A 714 28.65 -8.64 7.05
N GLU A 715 27.82 -9.54 7.59
CA GLU A 715 26.41 -9.29 7.93
C GLU A 715 26.18 -8.02 8.76
N THR A 716 27.11 -7.67 9.66
CA THR A 716 27.01 -6.48 10.52
C THR A 716 27.14 -5.18 9.73
N LEU A 717 28.03 -5.13 8.73
CA LEU A 717 28.21 -3.99 7.84
C LEU A 717 27.10 -3.94 6.77
N GLU A 718 26.66 -5.09 6.27
CA GLU A 718 25.51 -5.18 5.36
C GLU A 718 24.23 -4.66 6.07
N ASN A 719 24.05 -4.95 7.37
CA ASN A 719 22.98 -4.39 8.22
C ASN A 719 23.13 -2.88 8.50
N GLU A 720 24.34 -2.42 8.86
CA GLU A 720 24.64 -0.98 9.07
C GLU A 720 24.32 -0.16 7.80
N PHE A 721 24.69 -0.67 6.62
CA PHE A 721 24.40 -0.04 5.33
C PHE A 721 22.90 0.10 5.06
N ILE A 722 22.11 -0.97 5.25
CA ILE A 722 20.66 -0.94 4.97
C ILE A 722 19.93 0.00 5.94
N LEU A 723 20.26 -0.03 7.24
CA LEU A 723 19.67 0.86 8.24
C LEU A 723 19.99 2.33 7.97
N ASN A 724 21.25 2.66 7.66
CA ASN A 724 21.64 4.04 7.32
C ASN A 724 20.91 4.55 6.06
N ASN A 725 20.77 3.70 5.03
CA ASN A 725 20.05 4.03 3.80
C ASN A 725 18.57 4.38 4.08
N ILE A 726 17.91 3.60 4.95
CA ILE A 726 16.52 3.86 5.35
C ILE A 726 16.42 5.16 6.15
N ASN A 727 17.30 5.38 7.14
CA ASN A 727 17.28 6.60 7.95
C ASN A 727 17.51 7.85 7.10
N LEU A 728 18.50 7.83 6.19
CA LEU A 728 18.77 8.92 5.26
C LEU A 728 17.53 9.27 4.42
N SER A 729 16.81 8.28 3.90
CA SER A 729 15.57 8.52 3.15
C SER A 729 14.42 9.08 4.01
N GLN A 730 14.38 8.76 5.30
CA GLN A 730 13.39 9.27 6.25
C GLN A 730 13.71 10.72 6.63
N ILE A 731 14.99 11.07 6.80
CA ILE A 731 15.44 12.45 7.00
C ILE A 731 15.14 13.29 5.75
N GLN A 732 15.44 12.79 4.54
CA GLN A 732 15.09 13.46 3.28
C GLN A 732 13.58 13.73 3.14
N LYS A 733 12.73 12.76 3.52
CA LYS A 733 11.28 12.96 3.53
C LYS A 733 10.83 14.02 4.55
N ARG A 734 11.44 14.04 5.75
CA ARG A 734 11.20 15.09 6.75
C ARG A 734 11.63 16.46 6.25
N ILE A 735 12.77 16.56 5.54
CA ILE A 735 13.23 17.78 4.88
C ILE A 735 12.17 18.29 3.88
N GLU A 736 11.63 17.42 3.03
CA GLU A 736 10.55 17.78 2.10
C GLU A 736 9.26 18.22 2.83
N GLU A 737 8.83 17.49 3.85
CA GLU A 737 7.65 17.82 4.65
C GLU A 737 7.82 19.17 5.38
N MET A 738 8.97 19.45 6.00
CA MET A 738 9.25 20.73 6.67
C MET A 738 9.43 21.89 5.68
N ALA A 739 10.07 21.65 4.53
CA ALA A 739 10.16 22.63 3.45
C ALA A 739 8.76 23.03 2.94
N SER A 740 7.85 22.06 2.78
CA SER A 740 6.45 22.31 2.41
C SER A 740 5.68 23.11 3.48
N ALA A 741 6.11 23.04 4.73
CA ALA A 741 5.56 23.80 5.86
C ALA A 741 6.24 25.17 6.07
N GLY A 742 7.33 25.47 5.36
CA GLY A 742 8.10 26.72 5.52
C GLY A 742 8.89 26.81 6.83
N LEU A 743 9.25 25.68 7.44
CA LEU A 743 10.04 25.61 8.67
C LEU A 743 11.56 25.63 8.37
N ASP A 744 12.39 25.83 9.40
CA ASP A 744 13.85 25.72 9.27
C ASP A 744 14.26 24.26 9.07
N ILE A 745 15.15 24.04 8.11
CA ILE A 745 15.60 22.73 7.61
C ILE A 745 17.03 22.42 8.11
N SER A 746 17.79 23.45 8.50
CA SER A 746 19.26 23.39 8.68
C SER A 746 19.75 22.24 9.56
N SER A 747 19.06 21.94 10.66
CA SER A 747 19.39 20.82 11.55
C SER A 747 19.20 19.43 10.91
N LEU A 748 18.24 19.26 10.00
CA LEU A 748 18.06 18.02 9.24
C LEU A 748 18.98 17.93 8.03
N ASP A 749 19.36 19.06 7.41
CA ASP A 749 20.39 19.08 6.36
C ASP A 749 21.74 18.58 6.95
N ASP A 750 22.10 19.05 8.15
CA ASP A 750 23.26 18.57 8.90
C ASP A 750 23.11 17.08 9.28
N GLU A 751 21.92 16.61 9.70
CA GLU A 751 21.68 15.19 10.01
C GLU A 751 21.78 14.30 8.76
N ALA A 752 21.23 14.74 7.63
CA ALA A 752 21.31 14.07 6.34
C ALA A 752 22.78 13.93 5.88
N PHE A 753 23.55 15.01 5.94
CA PHE A 753 24.97 14.97 5.59
C PHE A 753 25.79 14.06 6.52
N ASN A 754 25.49 14.05 7.83
CA ASN A 754 26.19 13.19 8.78
C ASN A 754 25.85 11.70 8.60
N THR A 755 24.60 11.37 8.25
CA THR A 755 24.15 9.99 7.96
C THR A 755 24.64 9.51 6.59
N GLU A 756 24.65 10.37 5.57
CA GLU A 756 25.28 10.15 4.27
C GLU A 756 26.77 9.82 4.44
N ALA A 757 27.51 10.67 5.17
CA ALA A 757 28.92 10.45 5.47
C ALA A 757 29.16 9.19 6.34
N ALA A 758 28.17 8.72 7.11
CA ALA A 758 28.23 7.44 7.80
C ALA A 758 28.03 6.25 6.85
N GLN A 759 27.07 6.35 5.92
CA GLN A 759 26.81 5.35 4.88
C GLN A 759 28.05 5.16 3.98
N ASP A 760 28.66 6.25 3.51
CA ASP A 760 29.91 6.20 2.73
C ASP A 760 31.08 5.53 3.48
N ARG A 761 31.22 5.80 4.78
CA ARG A 761 32.21 5.12 5.65
C ARG A 761 31.92 3.62 5.80
N CYS A 762 30.65 3.22 5.84
CA CYS A 762 30.25 1.81 5.87
C CYS A 762 30.52 1.12 4.53
N ILE A 763 30.14 1.74 3.41
CA ILE A 763 30.40 1.25 2.05
C ILE A 763 31.90 1.06 1.81
N LEU A 764 32.76 1.98 2.26
CA LEU A 764 34.22 1.83 2.17
C LEU A 764 34.77 0.62 2.97
N ARG A 765 34.16 0.28 4.11
CA ARG A 765 34.48 -0.95 4.86
C ARG A 765 33.99 -2.20 4.12
N LEU A 766 32.80 -2.16 3.53
CA LEU A 766 32.26 -3.24 2.70
C LEU A 766 33.12 -3.50 1.46
N ILE A 767 33.61 -2.45 0.78
CA ILE A 767 34.55 -2.56 -0.34
C ILE A 767 35.85 -3.22 0.13
N ALA A 768 36.40 -2.81 1.27
CA ALA A 768 37.61 -3.42 1.84
C ALA A 768 37.42 -4.91 2.15
N ALA A 769 36.27 -5.28 2.73
CA ALA A 769 35.91 -6.69 2.94
C ALA A 769 35.79 -7.44 1.61
N CYS A 770 35.06 -6.92 0.62
CA CYS A 770 34.89 -7.53 -0.70
C CYS A 770 36.22 -7.78 -1.41
N CYS A 771 37.16 -6.84 -1.35
CA CYS A 771 38.50 -7.00 -1.91
C CYS A 771 39.32 -8.07 -1.17
N ASN A 772 39.19 -8.19 0.16
CA ASN A 772 39.87 -9.24 0.93
C ASN A 772 39.27 -10.63 0.69
N GLY A 773 37.98 -10.72 0.35
CA GLY A 773 37.28 -11.96 0.00
C GLY A 773 37.20 -12.26 -1.50
N ASP A 774 37.97 -11.55 -2.33
CA ASP A 774 38.02 -11.64 -3.81
C ASP A 774 36.65 -11.51 -4.53
N LYS A 775 35.67 -10.87 -3.90
CA LYS A 775 34.35 -10.59 -4.47
C LYS A 775 34.37 -9.28 -5.28
N LEU A 776 35.29 -9.18 -6.24
CA LEU A 776 35.62 -7.92 -6.94
C LEU A 776 34.41 -7.26 -7.64
N MET A 777 33.47 -8.03 -8.16
CA MET A 777 32.23 -7.49 -8.77
C MET A 777 31.38 -6.73 -7.74
N ARG A 778 31.16 -7.31 -6.55
CA ARG A 778 30.43 -6.65 -5.45
C ARG A 778 31.10 -5.34 -5.03
N ALA A 779 32.44 -5.27 -5.09
CA ALA A 779 33.17 -4.03 -4.86
C ALA A 779 32.91 -2.94 -5.94
N THR A 780 32.70 -3.31 -7.22
CA THR A 780 32.34 -2.32 -8.27
C THR A 780 30.91 -1.79 -8.11
N GLU A 781 29.97 -2.65 -7.67
CA GLU A 781 28.60 -2.25 -7.36
C GLU A 781 28.55 -1.28 -6.18
N LEU A 782 29.27 -1.59 -5.09
CA LEU A 782 29.37 -0.73 -3.91
C LEU A 782 29.96 0.66 -4.23
N VAL A 783 30.95 0.78 -5.11
CA VAL A 783 31.47 2.10 -5.53
C VAL A 783 30.43 2.94 -6.29
N LYS A 784 29.52 2.30 -7.05
CA LYS A 784 28.40 3.03 -7.68
C LYS A 784 27.39 3.58 -6.68
N LEU A 785 27.38 3.10 -5.43
CA LEU A 785 26.50 3.55 -4.35
C LEU A 785 27.10 4.62 -3.44
N LEU A 786 28.43 4.82 -3.45
CA LEU A 786 29.08 5.92 -2.71
C LEU A 786 28.53 7.27 -3.18
N SER A 787 28.13 8.17 -2.28
CA SER A 787 27.54 9.45 -2.71
C SER A 787 28.60 10.53 -2.97
N LEU A 788 29.58 10.68 -2.06
CA LEU A 788 30.56 11.75 -2.09
C LEU A 788 31.76 11.41 -2.99
N GLU A 789 32.18 12.36 -3.84
CA GLU A 789 33.38 12.23 -4.69
C GLU A 789 34.64 11.84 -3.90
N LYS A 790 34.81 12.44 -2.72
CA LYS A 790 35.96 12.20 -1.82
C LYS A 790 36.02 10.74 -1.36
N SER A 791 34.87 10.08 -1.21
CA SER A 791 34.78 8.66 -0.85
C SER A 791 35.13 7.76 -2.03
N VAL A 792 34.71 8.10 -3.25
CA VAL A 792 35.14 7.39 -4.48
C VAL A 792 36.66 7.48 -4.66
N GLN A 793 37.24 8.67 -4.48
CA GLN A 793 38.70 8.85 -4.44
C GLN A 793 39.36 8.06 -3.30
N GLY A 794 38.67 7.89 -2.17
CA GLY A 794 39.08 7.00 -1.08
C GLY A 794 39.11 5.53 -1.46
N ALA A 795 38.09 5.05 -2.19
CA ALA A 795 38.01 3.68 -2.70
C ALA A 795 39.15 3.38 -3.70
N ILE A 796 39.45 4.31 -4.60
CA ILE A 796 40.60 4.22 -5.54
C ILE A 796 41.93 4.12 -4.78
N LYS A 797 42.13 4.95 -3.73
CA LYS A 797 43.32 4.90 -2.86
C LYS A 797 43.43 3.60 -2.06
N LEU A 798 42.30 2.99 -1.69
CA LEU A 798 42.25 1.71 -1.00
C LEU A 798 42.62 0.54 -1.95
N VAL A 799 42.03 0.50 -3.13
CA VAL A 799 42.26 -0.58 -4.12
C VAL A 799 43.67 -0.54 -4.72
N THR A 800 44.22 0.65 -4.95
CA THR A 800 45.64 0.81 -5.35
C THR A 800 46.60 0.35 -4.26
N LYS A 801 46.32 0.64 -2.98
CA LYS A 801 47.08 0.10 -1.83
C LYS A 801 47.01 -1.44 -1.73
N LEU A 802 45.87 -2.04 -2.10
CA LEU A 802 45.68 -3.49 -2.18
C LEU A 802 46.29 -4.13 -3.45
N LYS A 803 46.94 -3.34 -4.34
CA LYS A 803 47.61 -3.80 -5.57
C LYS A 803 46.67 -4.47 -6.59
N LEU A 804 45.43 -3.99 -6.71
CA LEU A 804 44.44 -4.50 -7.68
C LEU A 804 44.23 -3.50 -8.84
N PRO A 805 45.13 -3.45 -9.85
CA PRO A 805 45.11 -2.40 -10.88
C PRO A 805 43.84 -2.41 -11.73
N ASN A 806 43.37 -3.57 -12.17
CA ASN A 806 42.17 -3.73 -13.00
C ASN A 806 40.91 -3.17 -12.31
N LEU A 807 40.85 -3.26 -10.97
CA LEU A 807 39.73 -2.72 -10.19
C LEU A 807 39.87 -1.20 -10.00
N ALA A 808 41.09 -0.69 -9.83
CA ALA A 808 41.36 0.76 -9.76
C ALA A 808 41.03 1.47 -11.09
N GLU A 809 41.34 0.86 -12.23
CA GLU A 809 40.94 1.35 -13.56
C GLU A 809 39.42 1.48 -13.67
N ARG A 810 38.67 0.43 -13.32
CA ARG A 810 37.19 0.46 -13.32
C ARG A 810 36.62 1.52 -12.37
N PHE A 811 37.25 1.75 -11.21
CA PHE A 811 36.82 2.80 -10.28
C PHE A 811 37.08 4.21 -10.83
N ASN A 812 38.19 4.42 -11.57
CA ASN A 812 38.44 5.68 -12.27
C ASN A 812 37.39 5.93 -13.36
N SER A 813 37.04 4.92 -14.17
CA SER A 813 35.97 5.06 -15.19
C SER A 813 34.62 5.46 -14.59
N ILE A 814 34.26 4.91 -13.42
CA ILE A 814 33.01 5.26 -12.70
C ILE A 814 33.07 6.71 -12.17
N LEU A 815 34.25 7.20 -11.77
CA LEU A 815 34.44 8.59 -11.34
C LEU A 815 34.35 9.57 -12.53
N GLU A 816 34.94 9.22 -13.68
CA GLU A 816 34.84 9.99 -14.92
C GLU A 816 33.40 10.05 -15.45
N GLU A 817 32.69 8.93 -15.47
CA GLU A 817 31.26 8.84 -15.84
C GLU A 817 30.39 9.80 -14.99
N ARG A 818 30.65 9.85 -13.67
CA ARG A 818 29.95 10.75 -12.74
C ARG A 818 30.23 12.22 -13.03
N LEU A 819 31.49 12.62 -13.18
CA LEU A 819 31.86 14.00 -13.51
C LEU A 819 31.27 14.45 -14.87
N LEU A 820 31.16 13.53 -15.83
CA LEU A 820 30.50 13.73 -17.12
C LEU A 820 28.96 13.75 -17.04
N SER A 821 28.36 13.29 -15.94
CA SER A 821 26.92 13.42 -15.67
C SER A 821 26.60 14.76 -15.00
N GLU A 822 27.35 15.12 -13.95
CA GLU A 822 27.11 16.33 -13.15
C GLU A 822 27.37 17.61 -13.98
N THR A 823 28.30 17.58 -14.92
CA THR A 823 28.50 18.67 -15.90
C THR A 823 27.35 18.83 -16.89
N LYS A 824 26.65 17.75 -17.27
CA LYS A 824 25.43 17.83 -18.11
C LYS A 824 24.26 18.43 -17.35
N ASP A 825 24.11 18.09 -16.06
CA ASP A 825 23.02 18.64 -15.23
C ASP A 825 23.23 20.12 -14.89
N VAL A 826 24.47 20.56 -14.70
CA VAL A 826 24.81 22.00 -14.61
C VAL A 826 24.48 22.74 -15.90
N LEU A 827 24.71 22.13 -17.07
CA LEU A 827 24.29 22.72 -18.36
C LEU A 827 22.76 22.76 -18.49
N ASN A 828 22.06 21.66 -18.24
CA ASN A 828 20.59 21.58 -18.30
C ASN A 828 19.90 22.61 -17.38
N THR A 829 20.37 22.73 -16.14
CA THR A 829 19.86 23.72 -15.18
C THR A 829 20.22 25.16 -15.55
N SER A 830 21.27 25.40 -16.34
CA SER A 830 21.56 26.74 -16.88
C SER A 830 20.58 27.15 -18.01
N PHE A 831 20.21 26.23 -18.90
CA PHE A 831 19.24 26.49 -19.99
C PHE A 831 17.81 26.76 -19.49
N LEU A 832 17.41 26.16 -18.35
CA LEU A 832 16.10 26.43 -17.74
C LEU A 832 15.99 27.80 -17.05
N ASN A 833 17.12 28.45 -16.71
CA ASN A 833 17.14 29.73 -15.99
C ASN A 833 17.26 30.97 -16.88
N SER A 834 17.33 30.83 -18.21
CA SER A 834 17.46 31.96 -19.15
C SER A 834 16.13 32.53 -19.66
N ASN A 835 15.05 31.74 -19.68
CA ASN A 835 13.74 32.16 -20.21
C ASN A 835 12.85 32.87 -19.16
N GLY A 836 13.36 33.97 -18.59
CA GLY A 836 12.66 34.76 -17.58
C GLY A 836 12.69 36.27 -17.86
N GLY A 837 11.96 36.75 -18.88
CA GLY A 837 12.01 38.16 -19.26
C GLY A 837 10.81 38.69 -20.06
N VAL A 838 9.91 39.40 -19.36
CA VAL A 838 8.95 40.42 -19.86
C VAL A 838 7.88 39.99 -20.88
N SER A 839 6.61 40.28 -20.58
CA SER A 839 5.50 40.17 -21.54
C SER A 839 4.64 41.44 -21.56
N THR A 840 4.60 42.14 -22.70
CA THR A 840 3.63 43.21 -22.98
C THR A 840 3.28 43.30 -24.48
N ARG A 841 2.07 42.84 -24.84
CA ARG A 841 1.23 43.21 -26.01
C ARG A 841 1.92 43.57 -27.35
N GLY A 842 1.75 42.72 -28.38
CA GLY A 842 2.06 43.02 -29.78
C GLY A 842 1.36 42.08 -30.78
N ASN A 843 0.39 42.60 -31.51
CA ASN A 843 -0.55 41.92 -32.43
C ASN A 843 0.04 41.16 -33.66
N VAL A 844 -0.74 40.16 -34.13
CA VAL A 844 -1.04 39.81 -35.55
C VAL A 844 -0.11 38.88 -36.37
N ALA A 845 -0.69 37.71 -36.72
CA ALA A 845 -0.66 36.90 -37.97
C ALA A 845 0.65 36.27 -38.54
N ALA A 846 0.43 35.11 -39.20
CA ALA A 846 1.06 34.58 -40.44
C ALA A 846 2.60 34.45 -40.56
N SER A 847 3.18 33.42 -41.20
CA SER A 847 2.65 32.18 -41.82
C SER A 847 3.82 31.24 -42.20
N THR A 848 3.49 30.10 -42.84
CA THR A 848 4.32 29.35 -43.82
C THR A 848 5.59 28.60 -43.34
N ALA A 849 5.68 27.34 -43.79
CA ALA A 849 6.78 26.39 -43.55
C ALA A 849 7.92 26.50 -44.58
N LEU A 850 9.03 25.77 -44.33
CA LEU A 850 10.05 25.18 -45.24
C LEU A 850 11.04 24.44 -44.27
N THR A 851 11.23 23.12 -44.19
CA THR A 851 11.64 22.03 -45.13
C THR A 851 13.14 21.95 -45.48
N SER A 852 13.89 21.15 -44.72
CA SER A 852 15.00 20.26 -45.15
C SER A 852 15.21 19.19 -44.05
N THR A 853 15.46 17.89 -44.23
CA THR A 853 16.04 16.99 -45.28
C THR A 853 17.56 16.78 -45.25
N GLU A 854 18.02 15.83 -44.41
CA GLU A 854 19.08 14.80 -44.61
C GLU A 854 19.12 13.93 -43.32
N LYS A 855 19.17 12.59 -43.32
CA LYS A 855 20.23 11.62 -43.72
C LYS A 855 21.52 11.77 -42.87
N SER A 856 22.15 10.72 -42.31
CA SER A 856 21.92 9.26 -42.39
C SER A 856 22.53 8.47 -41.19
N GLU A 857 22.26 7.15 -41.16
CA GLU A 857 23.09 6.04 -40.58
C GLU A 857 23.35 5.86 -39.06
N ILE A 858 22.55 4.95 -38.47
CA ILE A 858 22.93 3.67 -37.82
C ILE A 858 24.20 3.62 -36.92
N SER A 859 23.99 3.26 -35.65
CA SER A 859 24.83 2.30 -34.89
C SER A 859 24.09 1.81 -33.62
N GLU A 860 24.50 0.68 -33.03
CA GLU A 860 23.71 -0.07 -32.03
C GLU A 860 24.20 0.05 -30.58
N SER A 861 23.24 0.05 -29.64
CA SER A 861 23.31 -0.48 -28.26
C SER A 861 24.26 0.18 -27.22
N VAL A 862 23.72 0.42 -26.01
CA VAL A 862 24.18 -0.14 -24.72
C VAL A 862 23.23 0.33 -23.59
N ILE A 863 23.16 -0.44 -22.50
CA ILE A 863 22.21 -0.28 -21.38
C ILE A 863 22.67 0.80 -20.38
N PRO A 864 21.78 1.72 -19.94
CA PRO A 864 22.01 2.53 -18.74
C PRO A 864 21.44 1.85 -17.48
N SER A 865 22.29 1.63 -16.47
CA SER A 865 21.87 1.16 -15.14
C SER A 865 21.27 2.29 -14.30
N ALA A 866 20.09 2.09 -13.70
CA ALA A 866 19.40 3.13 -12.94
C ALA A 866 20.03 3.40 -11.55
N SER A 867 20.95 4.35 -11.47
CA SER A 867 21.35 4.97 -10.20
C SER A 867 20.44 6.18 -9.90
N VAL A 868 19.67 6.11 -8.81
CA VAL A 868 18.84 7.26 -8.37
C VAL A 868 19.73 8.29 -7.65
N LYS A 869 20.05 9.39 -8.35
CA LYS A 869 20.54 10.65 -7.75
C LYS A 869 19.50 11.75 -8.01
N LEU A 870 19.07 12.45 -6.97
CA LEU A 870 18.20 13.63 -7.05
C LEU A 870 18.58 14.64 -5.97
N SER A 871 19.48 15.57 -6.29
CA SER A 871 19.94 16.61 -5.36
C SER A 871 20.53 17.81 -6.14
N ALA A 872 19.66 18.69 -6.65
CA ALA A 872 20.05 19.81 -7.51
C ALA A 872 19.24 21.11 -7.27
N LEU A 873 19.06 21.50 -6.00
CA LEU A 873 18.54 22.80 -5.60
C LEU A 873 19.41 23.43 -4.51
N PHE A 874 19.25 24.74 -4.30
CA PHE A 874 20.00 25.62 -3.38
C PHE A 874 21.43 26.05 -3.77
N LYS A 875 21.53 27.22 -4.42
CA LYS A 875 22.69 28.12 -4.28
C LYS A 875 22.28 29.34 -3.44
N LYS A 876 22.88 29.49 -2.26
CA LYS A 876 22.59 30.58 -1.30
C LYS A 876 23.33 31.86 -1.74
N LYS A 877 22.60 32.93 -2.10
CA LYS A 877 23.21 34.23 -2.42
C LYS A 877 23.69 34.94 -1.14
N THR A 878 24.95 35.34 -1.11
CA THR A 878 25.50 36.26 -0.11
C THR A 878 25.76 37.62 -0.75
N ASN A 879 25.01 38.65 -0.37
CA ASN A 879 25.33 40.04 -0.75
C ASN A 879 26.41 40.60 0.19
N SER A 880 27.51 41.10 -0.37
CA SER A 880 28.48 41.93 0.35
C SER A 880 28.81 43.16 -0.48
N SER A 881 28.07 44.25 -0.27
CA SER A 881 28.31 45.54 -0.93
C SER A 881 29.42 46.31 -0.21
N ASN A 882 30.56 46.46 -0.88
CA ASN A 882 31.49 47.58 -0.65
C ASN A 882 32.15 47.90 -1.99
N GLY A 883 32.15 49.17 -2.38
CA GLY A 883 32.76 49.61 -3.64
C GLY A 883 33.76 50.73 -3.39
N ILE A 884 34.73 50.85 -4.30
CA ILE A 884 35.54 52.04 -4.52
C ILE A 884 35.85 52.12 -6.03
N LYS A 885 36.11 53.33 -6.53
CA LYS A 885 36.27 53.63 -7.96
C LYS A 885 37.74 53.55 -8.41
N LEU A 886 37.90 53.66 -9.74
CA LEU A 886 39.14 53.89 -10.51
C LEU A 886 40.05 52.65 -10.68
N GLY A 887 40.64 52.41 -11.87
CA GLY A 887 40.35 53.06 -13.15
C GLY A 887 41.39 52.77 -14.25
N LYS A 888 40.91 52.66 -15.49
CA LYS A 888 41.61 52.81 -16.80
C LYS A 888 42.99 52.16 -17.01
N GLU A 889 43.07 51.37 -18.09
CA GLU A 889 44.24 51.24 -19.00
C GLU A 889 45.53 50.60 -18.46
N SER A 890 46.33 49.88 -19.26
CA SER A 890 46.05 49.18 -20.53
C SER A 890 47.17 48.17 -20.85
N LYS A 891 46.91 47.29 -21.82
CA LYS A 891 47.88 46.68 -22.77
C LYS A 891 48.87 45.59 -22.30
N HIS A 892 48.92 44.58 -23.17
CA HIS A 892 50.05 43.76 -23.61
C HIS A 892 50.75 42.76 -22.66
N ASP A 893 50.51 41.50 -23.01
CA ASP A 893 51.51 40.54 -23.52
C ASP A 893 52.69 40.10 -22.66
N ASN A 894 52.82 38.77 -22.60
CA ASN A 894 54.08 38.02 -22.76
C ASN A 894 55.14 38.13 -21.62
N GLN A 895 55.97 37.11 -21.37
CA GLN A 895 55.98 35.74 -21.90
C GLN A 895 56.60 34.76 -20.89
N THR A 896 56.21 33.50 -21.01
CA THR A 896 56.96 32.24 -20.76
C THR A 896 58.20 32.21 -19.86
N ALA A 897 58.35 31.03 -19.23
CA ALA A 897 59.63 30.32 -19.03
C ALA A 897 60.56 30.84 -17.90
N HIS A 898 61.35 30.00 -17.24
CA HIS A 898 61.45 28.52 -17.24
C HIS A 898 62.18 28.05 -15.95
N LEU A 899 62.32 26.72 -15.78
CA LEU A 899 63.51 25.98 -15.28
C LEU A 899 64.34 26.56 -14.10
N ASP A 900 64.69 25.81 -13.05
CA ASP A 900 64.44 24.37 -12.80
C ASP A 900 64.70 23.95 -11.34
N ASN A 901 64.48 22.65 -11.08
CA ASN A 901 65.24 21.76 -10.17
C ASN A 901 66.45 22.37 -9.41
N THR A 902 66.66 22.10 -8.11
CA THR A 902 66.90 20.73 -7.58
C THR A 902 66.86 20.63 -6.04
N ARG A 903 66.48 19.43 -5.55
CA ARG A 903 67.02 18.65 -4.40
C ARG A 903 67.40 19.36 -3.07
N GLU A 904 66.75 19.01 -1.95
CA GLU A 904 67.07 17.88 -1.04
C GLU A 904 68.17 18.25 -0.01
N LEU A 905 67.91 18.26 1.31
CA LEU A 905 68.02 17.10 2.22
C LEU A 905 67.62 17.52 3.66
N LYS A 906 67.10 16.57 4.48
CA LYS A 906 67.31 16.35 5.96
C LYS A 906 67.21 17.54 6.95
N LYS A 907 66.78 17.43 8.21
CA LYS A 907 66.07 16.46 9.10
C LYS A 907 66.07 17.10 10.51
N ILE A 908 64.98 17.07 11.29
CA ILE A 908 64.92 16.78 12.77
C ILE A 908 65.71 17.77 13.72
N GLU A 909 65.47 18.03 15.02
CA GLU A 909 64.63 17.56 16.17
C GLU A 909 63.87 18.82 16.76
N GLU A 910 62.74 18.73 17.47
CA GLU A 910 62.53 18.59 18.94
C GLU A 910 63.31 19.56 19.88
N VAL A 911 62.87 20.00 21.09
CA VAL A 911 61.60 20.11 21.87
C VAL A 911 61.90 21.05 23.08
N MET A 912 60.90 21.72 23.72
CA MET A 912 60.75 21.98 25.19
C MET A 912 59.97 23.28 25.57
N ASN A 913 58.90 23.11 26.38
CA ASN A 913 58.61 23.67 27.74
C ASN A 913 59.16 25.05 28.21
N ALA A 914 58.51 25.82 29.11
CA ALA A 914 57.17 25.80 29.75
C ALA A 914 56.92 27.06 30.65
N GLU A 915 55.67 27.22 31.17
CA GLU A 915 55.25 28.07 32.33
C GLU A 915 55.39 29.63 32.17
N VAL A 916 54.84 30.56 32.99
CA VAL A 916 54.52 30.67 34.45
C VAL A 916 53.23 31.51 34.72
N VAL A 917 52.72 31.50 35.97
CA VAL A 917 51.42 32.05 36.48
C VAL A 917 51.55 33.36 37.30
N LYS A 918 50.55 34.29 37.29
CA LYS A 918 49.97 35.00 38.49
C LYS A 918 48.94 36.15 38.27
N ASN A 919 47.75 35.99 38.87
CA ASN A 919 46.91 36.85 39.76
C ASN A 919 46.74 38.40 39.67
N THR A 920 45.61 38.82 40.28
CA THR A 920 45.07 40.16 40.71
C THR A 920 44.31 41.01 39.67
N GLY A 921 43.30 41.83 40.05
CA GLY A 921 42.52 41.89 41.31
C GLY A 921 41.79 43.23 41.60
N GLU A 922 40.44 43.25 41.47
CA GLU A 922 39.51 44.36 41.87
C GLU A 922 39.69 45.73 41.15
N THR A 923 38.80 46.75 41.17
CA THR A 923 37.58 47.07 41.97
C THR A 923 36.50 47.82 41.14
N LYS A 924 35.38 48.24 41.77
CA LYS A 924 34.15 48.86 41.21
C LYS A 924 34.27 50.35 40.82
N ILE A 925 33.35 50.86 39.97
CA ILE A 925 32.40 52.00 40.25
C ILE A 925 31.42 52.24 39.05
N ARG A 926 30.39 53.11 39.23
CA ARG A 926 29.09 53.14 38.50
C ARG A 926 28.58 54.58 38.26
N TYR A 927 28.28 54.98 37.01
CA TYR A 927 27.44 56.14 36.61
C TYR A 927 26.87 55.86 35.20
N GLN A 928 25.55 55.84 34.95
CA GLN A 928 24.55 56.92 34.73
C GLN A 928 24.39 57.40 33.26
N ASN A 929 23.13 57.70 32.89
CA ASN A 929 22.68 58.05 31.53
C ASN A 929 23.02 59.49 31.13
N PRO A 930 22.95 59.82 29.83
CA PRO A 930 21.79 60.58 29.29
C PRO A 930 21.33 60.05 27.90
N SER A 931 20.33 60.58 27.19
CA SER A 931 18.98 61.08 27.52
C SER A 931 18.25 61.42 26.20
N ASN A 932 16.91 61.36 26.17
CA ASN A 932 16.02 62.19 25.32
C ASN A 932 16.06 62.07 23.77
N SER A 933 14.99 62.40 23.00
CA SER A 933 13.52 62.44 23.25
C SER A 933 12.75 62.74 21.92
N PHE A 934 11.44 62.96 22.01
CA PHE A 934 10.44 63.38 20.99
C PHE A 934 9.84 62.29 20.07
N SER A 935 8.51 62.24 19.82
CA SER A 935 7.39 62.89 20.56
C SER A 935 5.97 62.45 20.12
N LYS A 936 5.05 62.38 21.11
CA LYS A 936 3.59 62.69 21.05
C LYS A 936 2.72 61.80 20.13
N SER A 937 1.41 61.57 20.37
CA SER A 937 0.45 61.89 21.46
C SER A 937 -0.77 60.91 21.32
N LEU A 938 -1.83 60.86 22.14
CA LEU A 938 -2.44 61.79 23.11
C LEU A 938 -3.26 60.98 24.17
N ASN A 939 -3.62 61.59 25.31
CA ASN A 939 -4.46 60.98 26.36
C ASN A 939 -5.95 60.87 25.98
N ASN A 940 -6.68 59.94 26.61
CA ASN A 940 -7.63 60.36 27.65
C ASN A 940 -8.00 59.25 28.66
N GLN A 941 -8.61 59.67 29.78
CA GLN A 941 -8.96 58.84 30.93
C GLN A 941 -10.48 58.60 30.99
N GLU A 942 -10.91 57.57 31.72
CA GLU A 942 -12.09 57.71 32.58
C GLU A 942 -11.97 56.85 33.86
N LYS A 943 -12.72 57.21 34.90
CA LYS A 943 -12.67 56.61 36.26
C LYS A 943 -14.09 56.44 36.81
N VAL A 944 -14.33 55.38 37.58
CA VAL A 944 -15.32 55.27 38.70
C VAL A 944 -15.05 53.92 39.39
N ASN A 945 -14.64 53.86 40.67
CA ASN A 945 -15.45 53.85 41.91
C ASN A 945 -16.31 52.56 42.07
N LYS A 946 -16.46 51.92 43.25
CA LYS A 946 -15.95 52.18 44.62
C LYS A 946 -16.22 51.00 45.60
N ILE A 947 -15.43 50.95 46.69
CA ILE A 947 -15.77 50.43 48.06
C ILE A 947 -16.00 48.93 48.28
N GLY A 948 -15.45 48.41 49.40
CA GLY A 948 -15.68 47.05 49.93
C GLY A 948 -14.66 46.61 50.98
N GLU A 949 -14.52 47.33 52.10
CA GLU A 949 -13.48 47.06 53.13
C GLU A 949 -13.95 46.15 54.27
N MET A 950 -13.09 45.19 54.68
CA MET A 950 -12.56 44.98 56.05
C MET A 950 -11.64 43.73 56.02
N ASN A 951 -10.37 43.76 56.48
CA ASN A 951 -9.86 43.85 57.86
C ASN A 951 -10.25 42.64 58.74
N GLN A 952 -9.35 41.89 59.40
CA GLN A 952 -7.91 42.03 59.70
C GLN A 952 -7.21 40.65 59.75
N GLY A 953 -5.87 40.59 59.79
CA GLY A 953 -5.12 39.37 60.13
C GLY A 953 -3.85 39.11 59.32
N LYS A 954 -2.71 39.67 59.75
CA LYS A 954 -1.39 39.55 59.08
C LYS A 954 -0.29 39.56 60.15
N PRO A 955 0.93 39.07 59.88
CA PRO A 955 1.29 37.66 59.63
C PRO A 955 2.45 37.21 60.57
N GLN A 956 2.93 35.97 60.46
CA GLN A 956 4.39 35.72 60.57
C GLN A 956 4.87 34.38 59.94
N CYS A 957 6.16 34.37 59.65
CA CYS A 957 7.00 33.32 59.06
C CYS A 957 8.15 33.03 60.09
N PRO A 958 9.22 32.22 59.86
CA PRO A 958 9.55 31.37 58.71
C PRO A 958 10.21 29.98 59.01
N SER A 959 10.41 29.19 57.94
CA SER A 959 11.60 28.35 57.62
C SER A 959 12.23 27.30 58.58
N ASN A 960 12.32 26.05 58.07
CA ASN A 960 13.47 25.12 58.18
C ASN A 960 13.84 24.52 59.58
N PRO A 961 14.73 23.50 59.69
CA PRO A 961 15.55 22.83 58.66
C PRO A 961 15.50 21.28 58.57
N PHE A 962 16.18 20.79 57.53
CA PHE A 962 16.74 19.46 57.22
C PHE A 962 17.06 18.43 58.33
N LEU A 963 17.00 17.14 57.91
CA LEU A 963 17.73 15.95 58.41
C LEU A 963 17.26 15.40 59.80
N LYS A 964 17.40 14.11 60.14
CA LYS A 964 18.31 13.06 59.63
C LYS A 964 17.77 11.62 59.89
N SER A 965 18.52 10.63 59.38
CA SER A 965 18.77 9.29 59.96
C SER A 965 17.64 8.24 60.13
N SER A 966 17.64 7.29 59.19
CA SER A 966 18.06 5.87 59.39
C SER A 966 17.13 4.79 59.99
N ILE A 967 17.02 3.70 59.22
CA ILE A 967 17.12 2.27 59.64
C ILE A 967 16.04 1.79 60.63
N LYS A 968 15.06 1.02 60.12
CA LYS A 968 15.19 -0.45 60.01
C LYS A 968 14.50 -0.96 58.75
#